data_AF-A0A553GMJ8-F1
#
_entry.id   AF-A0A553GMJ8-F1
#
_cell.length_a   1.000
_cell.length_b   1.000
_cell.length_c   1.000
_cell.angle_alpha   90.00
_cell.angle_beta   90.00
_cell.angle_gamma   90.00
#
_symmetry.space_group_name_H-M   'P 1'
#
loop_
_entity.id
_entity.type
_entity.pdbx_description
1 polymer ?
#
loop_
_entity_poly.entity_id
_entity_poly.type
_entity_poly.pdbx_seq_one_letter_code
_entity_poly.pdbx_strand_id
1 'polypeptide(L)'
;NNAVTGEMNIKYPFHISEYAHSMGNACGNLIDYWNAIESTNFFCGGAIWDWIDQAVYNYREDGTRYLAYGGDFGDKPNSGQFVMNGILFAERDLKPQYYEVKKVYQHIGFNAFDIKEGEIEIFNKYYFKSLADYNLSWSLWENGTEIENGQLAFEPIAARTKTTVNLPYDFDKFKAGSEYFVKLQLTLKNNEPWADKGFVEAEEQFLLKAKTEVPAMAAVAKAAGGQVKLTDAANNIKEVSGQNFIAKFNMADGSLYGLAYNGQLIIADGNGPKLDAFRAFVNNDTWGYKSWYEKGLHNLQHKAIDSKIRSNADGTTTLAFTVVSQAPNAAKQHGGTSGNVLSVEELTNEKFGEDDFRFVTNQIWTVYPDGSVELQSSITTNDEQFVLPRLGYSMTIPKVYENLTYYGRGPIGNYNDRKTAQNIQKYTTTVAEELVNFPKPQDMANHEETRWCALTNNRHVGALFVAADEMVVSALPYTAQDMGTAAHIYELPEPGDITLHLDMKVTGLGGASCGQGAPLKHDRVYAGQNDFGFIIRPAGEDLDQIAHVTPSGVVPVTITRSANGKVKISSTKEDAQYIYAVNGGKAKAYSVPFSMREAGTIKAWFKGNKYSEVSMTFNKIEKIETRVVFVSSEEPGAGTAATNLVDGDPSTTWHTMYSVTVAQFPHWVDFDCGEAKTIKGFTYQPRQSGRNGDIKDYTIHVSMDGENWGEPVHEGQFSKDKKEKRVLFKEPLKARYMRFTGVSSQNGQDFAGGAEFGILAE
;
A
#
# COMPACT_ATOMS: atom_id res chain seq x y z
N ASN A 1 13.35 9.46 -23.89
CA ASN A 1 14.38 8.40 -23.85
C ASN A 1 14.45 7.81 -25.25
N ASN A 2 15.23 8.43 -26.13
CA ASN A 2 15.10 8.29 -27.59
C ASN A 2 15.87 7.07 -28.15
N ALA A 3 16.60 6.37 -27.28
CA ALA A 3 17.41 5.20 -27.63
C ALA A 3 16.54 3.99 -28.02
N VAL A 4 15.54 3.68 -27.20
CA VAL A 4 14.68 2.50 -27.36
C VAL A 4 13.54 2.72 -28.35
N THR A 5 13.23 3.97 -28.69
CA THR A 5 12.22 4.33 -29.70
C THR A 5 12.76 4.33 -31.14
N GLY A 6 14.05 4.04 -31.32
CA GLY A 6 14.70 4.05 -32.64
C GLY A 6 15.02 5.44 -33.19
N GLU A 7 14.82 6.48 -32.39
CA GLU A 7 15.12 7.87 -32.76
C GLU A 7 16.63 8.19 -32.67
N MET A 8 17.40 7.36 -31.95
CA MET A 8 18.86 7.41 -31.96
C MET A 8 19.43 6.47 -33.01
N ASN A 9 20.52 6.88 -33.67
CA ASN A 9 21.24 6.06 -34.63
C ASN A 9 22.09 4.96 -33.94
N ILE A 10 21.41 3.97 -33.34
CA ILE A 10 22.02 2.87 -32.59
C ILE A 10 22.17 1.64 -33.49
N LYS A 11 23.38 1.07 -33.54
CA LYS A 11 23.75 -0.04 -34.43
C LYS A 11 23.35 -1.44 -33.90
N TYR A 12 23.20 -1.58 -32.59
CA TYR A 12 23.03 -2.88 -31.91
C TYR A 12 21.72 -2.90 -31.12
N PRO A 13 21.01 -4.05 -31.04
CA PRO A 13 19.85 -4.17 -30.17
C PRO A 13 20.27 -4.13 -28.70
N PHE A 14 19.36 -3.68 -27.84
CA PHE A 14 19.52 -3.75 -26.39
C PHE A 14 19.07 -5.12 -25.88
N HIS A 15 19.90 -5.75 -25.06
CA HIS A 15 19.56 -6.89 -24.22
C HIS A 15 20.00 -6.56 -22.79
N ILE A 16 19.11 -6.72 -21.81
CA ILE A 16 19.48 -6.48 -20.41
C ILE A 16 20.18 -7.73 -19.87
N SER A 17 21.47 -7.64 -19.56
CA SER A 17 22.22 -8.78 -19.00
C SER A 17 21.59 -9.30 -17.71
N GLU A 18 21.10 -8.40 -16.86
CA GLU A 18 20.46 -8.70 -15.58
C GLU A 18 19.34 -7.67 -15.33
N TYR A 19 18.12 -8.13 -15.00
CA TYR A 19 17.00 -7.26 -14.62
C TYR A 19 16.06 -7.98 -13.64
N ALA A 20 15.04 -7.27 -13.14
CA ALA A 20 14.00 -7.82 -12.26
C ALA A 20 14.56 -8.66 -11.09
N HIS A 21 15.47 -8.07 -10.30
CA HIS A 21 16.17 -8.72 -9.20
C HIS A 21 15.19 -9.41 -8.22
N SER A 22 15.39 -10.71 -7.99
CA SER A 22 14.40 -11.60 -7.35
C SER A 22 14.69 -11.92 -5.87
N MET A 23 15.32 -10.98 -5.16
CA MET A 23 15.69 -11.16 -3.75
C MET A 23 14.49 -11.21 -2.81
N GLY A 24 14.29 -12.33 -2.11
CA GLY A 24 13.12 -12.55 -1.25
C GLY A 24 11.80 -12.53 -2.03
N ASN A 25 10.75 -11.97 -1.44
CA ASN A 25 9.48 -11.64 -2.14
C ASN A 25 9.68 -10.41 -3.05
N ALA A 26 9.78 -10.64 -4.36
CA ALA A 26 10.25 -9.63 -5.32
C ALA A 26 9.58 -9.75 -6.72
N CYS A 27 10.25 -9.23 -7.76
CA CYS A 27 9.80 -9.16 -9.16
C CYS A 27 8.51 -8.34 -9.38
N GLY A 28 8.39 -7.20 -8.71
CA GLY A 28 7.35 -6.21 -9.03
C GLY A 28 7.60 -5.54 -10.39
N ASN A 29 6.52 -5.18 -11.09
CA ASN A 29 6.51 -4.50 -12.40
C ASN A 29 7.14 -5.31 -13.55
N LEU A 30 7.20 -6.64 -13.44
CA LEU A 30 7.74 -7.47 -14.52
C LEU A 30 6.96 -7.28 -15.84
N ILE A 31 5.64 -7.14 -15.75
CA ILE A 31 4.78 -6.87 -16.91
C ILE A 31 5.10 -5.53 -17.58
N ASP A 32 5.48 -4.50 -16.81
CA ASP A 32 5.83 -3.18 -17.35
C ASP A 32 7.13 -3.23 -18.17
N TYR A 33 8.12 -4.00 -17.71
CA TYR A 33 9.32 -4.29 -18.49
C TYR A 33 8.96 -4.94 -19.82
N TRP A 34 8.09 -5.94 -19.83
CA TRP A 34 7.74 -6.66 -21.04
C TRP A 34 6.85 -5.86 -21.98
N ASN A 35 5.95 -5.03 -21.47
CA ASN A 35 5.22 -4.06 -22.26
C ASN A 35 6.18 -3.10 -22.98
N ALA A 36 7.23 -2.63 -22.29
CA ALA A 36 8.26 -1.79 -22.91
C ALA A 36 9.12 -2.57 -23.92
N ILE A 37 9.57 -3.78 -23.59
CA ILE A 37 10.39 -4.64 -24.47
C ILE A 37 9.62 -4.98 -25.76
N GLU A 38 8.35 -5.38 -25.65
CA GLU A 38 7.53 -5.79 -26.80
C GLU A 38 7.05 -4.58 -27.64
N SER A 39 7.20 -3.34 -27.15
CA SER A 39 6.78 -2.13 -27.88
C SER A 39 7.73 -1.70 -29.01
N THR A 40 8.93 -2.28 -29.13
CA THR A 40 9.98 -1.83 -30.04
C THR A 40 10.82 -2.99 -30.59
N ASN A 41 11.39 -2.81 -31.78
CA ASN A 41 12.31 -3.78 -32.37
C ASN A 41 13.78 -3.57 -31.94
N PHE A 42 14.08 -2.52 -31.18
CA PHE A 42 15.44 -2.23 -30.69
C PHE A 42 15.75 -2.90 -29.36
N PHE A 43 14.76 -3.51 -28.70
CA PHE A 43 14.91 -4.23 -27.45
C PHE A 43 14.64 -5.73 -27.69
N CYS A 44 15.58 -6.60 -27.34
CA CYS A 44 15.47 -8.04 -27.54
C CYS A 44 15.38 -8.87 -26.25
N GLY A 45 14.97 -8.25 -25.14
CA GLY A 45 14.70 -8.92 -23.86
C GLY A 45 15.76 -8.71 -22.79
N GLY A 46 15.80 -9.62 -21.82
CA GLY A 46 16.78 -9.64 -20.74
C GLY A 46 16.73 -10.91 -19.90
N ALA A 47 17.70 -11.08 -19.00
CA ALA A 47 17.77 -12.24 -18.09
C ALA A 47 17.48 -11.81 -16.63
N ILE A 48 16.54 -12.51 -16.00
CA ILE A 48 16.18 -12.28 -14.59
C ILE A 48 17.35 -12.67 -13.70
N TRP A 49 17.66 -11.84 -12.71
CA TRP A 49 18.63 -12.19 -11.66
C TRP A 49 17.90 -12.66 -10.40
N ASP A 50 18.00 -13.93 -9.99
CA ASP A 50 18.60 -15.07 -10.68
C ASP A 50 17.70 -16.32 -10.55
N TRP A 51 18.24 -17.51 -10.87
CA TRP A 51 17.45 -18.74 -10.94
C TRP A 51 17.16 -19.37 -9.58
N ILE A 52 18.15 -19.43 -8.67
CA ILE A 52 18.08 -20.24 -7.45
C ILE A 52 18.79 -19.55 -6.29
N ASP A 53 18.15 -19.55 -5.11
CA ASP A 53 18.78 -19.05 -3.88
C ASP A 53 20.06 -19.84 -3.55
N GLN A 54 21.13 -19.11 -3.24
CA GLN A 54 22.41 -19.67 -2.83
C GLN A 54 22.48 -19.79 -1.30
N ALA A 55 21.46 -20.40 -0.69
CA ALA A 55 21.44 -20.75 0.72
C ALA A 55 21.92 -22.19 0.93
N VAL A 56 22.54 -22.46 2.07
CA VAL A 56 23.04 -23.81 2.42
C VAL A 56 22.49 -24.23 3.77
N TYR A 57 22.28 -25.53 3.99
CA TYR A 57 21.84 -25.97 5.31
C TYR A 57 22.90 -25.73 6.37
N ASN A 58 22.43 -25.25 7.52
CA ASN A 58 23.18 -25.25 8.77
C ASN A 58 22.30 -25.79 9.90
N TYR A 59 22.88 -26.00 11.08
CA TYR A 59 22.20 -26.58 12.23
C TYR A 59 22.42 -25.70 13.46
N ARG A 60 21.35 -25.50 14.23
CA ARG A 60 21.42 -24.90 15.56
C ARG A 60 22.02 -25.90 16.56
N GLU A 61 22.39 -25.41 17.74
CA GLU A 61 22.91 -26.26 18.84
C GLU A 61 21.92 -27.36 19.27
N ASP A 62 20.61 -27.12 19.12
CA ASP A 62 19.55 -28.08 19.40
C ASP A 62 19.31 -29.12 18.27
N GLY A 63 20.06 -29.01 17.17
CA GLY A 63 19.94 -29.90 16.00
C GLY A 63 18.90 -29.45 14.95
N THR A 64 18.20 -28.33 15.16
CA THR A 64 17.27 -27.78 14.17
C THR A 64 18.01 -27.36 12.91
N ARG A 65 17.62 -27.94 11.76
CA ARG A 65 18.16 -27.59 10.44
C ARG A 65 17.49 -26.33 9.90
N TYR A 66 18.27 -25.43 9.31
CA TYR A 66 17.76 -24.21 8.65
C TYR A 66 18.58 -23.86 7.40
N LEU A 67 18.02 -23.02 6.52
CA LEU A 67 18.71 -22.47 5.36
C LEU A 67 19.50 -21.22 5.80
N ALA A 68 20.81 -21.36 5.86
CA ALA A 68 21.74 -20.32 6.25
C ALA A 68 22.22 -19.48 5.06
N TYR A 69 22.59 -18.24 5.36
CA TYR A 69 23.18 -17.28 4.43
C TYR A 69 24.39 -16.57 5.06
N GLY A 70 24.92 -15.52 4.42
CA GLY A 70 26.16 -14.86 4.87
C GLY A 70 26.08 -14.37 6.33
N GLY A 71 27.12 -14.63 7.12
CA GLY A 71 27.19 -14.30 8.55
C GLY A 71 26.78 -15.43 9.50
N ASP A 72 26.09 -16.46 9.03
CA ASP A 72 25.68 -17.60 9.84
C ASP A 72 26.81 -18.61 10.09
N PHE A 73 27.97 -18.44 9.44
CA PHE A 73 29.16 -19.28 9.61
C PHE A 73 30.27 -18.59 10.42
N GLY A 74 29.97 -17.44 11.02
CA GLY A 74 30.96 -16.58 11.68
C GLY A 74 31.89 -15.85 10.70
N ASP A 75 31.58 -15.90 9.41
CA ASP A 75 32.35 -15.31 8.31
C ASP A 75 32.28 -13.77 8.32
N LYS A 76 33.46 -13.15 8.15
CA LYS A 76 33.64 -11.69 8.07
C LYS A 76 34.74 -11.34 7.05
N PRO A 77 34.50 -10.42 6.08
CA PRO A 77 33.23 -9.74 5.83
C PRO A 77 32.18 -10.69 5.23
N ASN A 78 30.90 -10.31 5.32
CA ASN A 78 29.77 -10.98 4.65
C ASN A 78 28.75 -9.93 4.16
N SER A 79 27.80 -10.36 3.33
CA SER A 79 26.73 -9.51 2.79
C SER A 79 25.32 -10.02 3.10
N GLY A 80 25.17 -10.80 4.18
CA GLY A 80 23.88 -11.28 4.68
C GLY A 80 23.05 -12.00 3.62
N GLN A 81 21.83 -11.51 3.43
CA GLN A 81 20.78 -12.15 2.63
C GLN A 81 20.96 -11.96 1.11
N PHE A 82 21.96 -11.19 0.67
CA PHE A 82 22.17 -10.82 -0.74
C PHE A 82 22.51 -11.98 -1.68
N VAL A 83 22.57 -13.21 -1.14
CA VAL A 83 22.75 -14.46 -1.89
C VAL A 83 21.41 -15.17 -2.21
N MET A 84 20.28 -14.66 -1.68
CA MET A 84 18.94 -15.24 -1.82
C MET A 84 18.13 -14.54 -2.91
N ASN A 85 18.58 -14.65 -4.16
CA ASN A 85 18.05 -13.90 -5.31
C ASN A 85 17.29 -14.76 -6.32
N GLY A 86 17.00 -16.02 -6.01
CA GLY A 86 16.40 -16.94 -6.97
C GLY A 86 14.92 -16.69 -7.17
N ILE A 87 14.41 -16.97 -8.38
CA ILE A 87 12.97 -17.23 -8.57
C ILE A 87 12.55 -18.61 -8.00
N LEU A 88 13.53 -19.44 -7.65
CA LEU A 88 13.38 -20.69 -6.90
C LEU A 88 14.08 -20.60 -5.54
N PHE A 89 13.53 -21.31 -4.55
CA PHE A 89 14.24 -21.57 -3.30
C PHE A 89 15.45 -22.49 -3.53
N ALA A 90 16.36 -22.56 -2.56
CA ALA A 90 17.55 -23.40 -2.60
C ALA A 90 17.21 -24.90 -2.80
N GLU A 91 16.03 -25.33 -2.36
CA GLU A 91 15.51 -26.70 -2.51
C GLU A 91 14.80 -26.94 -3.86
N ARG A 92 14.73 -25.92 -4.73
CA ARG A 92 14.06 -25.89 -6.05
C ARG A 92 12.54 -25.80 -5.98
N ASP A 93 11.98 -25.59 -4.80
CA ASP A 93 10.60 -25.17 -4.65
C ASP A 93 10.38 -23.80 -5.32
N LEU A 94 9.22 -23.64 -5.96
CA LEU A 94 8.87 -22.43 -6.68
C LEU A 94 8.58 -21.29 -5.70
N LYS A 95 9.15 -20.10 -5.93
CA LYS A 95 8.69 -18.89 -5.24
C LYS A 95 7.45 -18.31 -5.91
N PRO A 96 6.66 -17.49 -5.20
CA PRO A 96 5.52 -16.79 -5.79
C PRO A 96 5.84 -16.04 -7.09
N GLN A 97 6.99 -15.37 -7.19
CA GLN A 97 7.40 -14.68 -8.41
C GLN A 97 7.61 -15.59 -9.64
N TYR A 98 7.87 -16.90 -9.48
CA TYR A 98 8.01 -17.82 -10.61
C TYR A 98 6.73 -17.85 -11.47
N TYR A 99 5.57 -17.81 -10.84
CA TYR A 99 4.28 -17.84 -11.52
C TYR A 99 4.06 -16.57 -12.36
N GLU A 100 4.49 -15.41 -11.85
CA GLU A 100 4.49 -14.15 -12.61
C GLU A 100 5.41 -14.24 -13.83
N VAL A 101 6.61 -14.79 -13.67
CA VAL A 101 7.54 -15.01 -14.78
C VAL A 101 6.90 -15.90 -15.84
N LYS A 102 6.29 -17.03 -15.44
CA LYS A 102 5.59 -17.93 -16.36
C LYS A 102 4.51 -17.20 -17.17
N LYS A 103 3.69 -16.38 -16.52
CA LYS A 103 2.63 -15.60 -17.15
C LYS A 103 3.19 -14.57 -18.12
N VAL A 104 4.11 -13.72 -17.66
CA VAL A 104 4.63 -12.59 -18.46
C VAL A 104 5.43 -13.11 -19.67
N TYR A 105 6.13 -14.25 -19.52
CA TYR A 105 6.95 -14.83 -20.58
C TYR A 105 6.16 -15.70 -21.56
N GLN A 106 4.86 -15.93 -21.32
CA GLN A 106 4.09 -16.86 -22.15
C GLN A 106 4.09 -16.44 -23.63
N HIS A 107 4.25 -17.41 -24.52
CA HIS A 107 4.42 -17.18 -25.96
C HIS A 107 3.10 -17.01 -26.73
N ILE A 108 1.99 -16.75 -26.03
CA ILE A 108 0.67 -16.60 -26.62
C ILE A 108 0.00 -15.37 -26.01
N GLY A 109 -0.39 -14.42 -26.85
CA GLY A 109 -1.16 -13.24 -26.46
C GLY A 109 -2.65 -13.48 -26.67
N PHE A 110 -3.47 -12.95 -25.76
CA PHE A 110 -4.92 -12.91 -25.87
C PHE A 110 -5.38 -11.47 -25.82
N ASN A 111 -6.31 -11.10 -26.70
CA ASN A 111 -6.94 -9.79 -26.67
C ASN A 111 -8.44 -9.93 -26.92
N ALA A 112 -9.27 -9.36 -26.05
CA ALA A 112 -10.72 -9.33 -26.23
C ALA A 112 -11.13 -8.12 -27.06
N PHE A 113 -11.65 -8.33 -28.27
CA PHE A 113 -12.15 -7.23 -29.11
C PHE A 113 -13.60 -6.87 -28.75
N ASP A 114 -14.43 -7.89 -28.64
CA ASP A 114 -15.79 -7.78 -28.11
C ASP A 114 -16.04 -8.93 -27.13
N ILE A 115 -15.89 -8.61 -25.84
CA ILE A 115 -16.08 -9.59 -24.78
C ILE A 115 -17.56 -9.97 -24.60
N LYS A 116 -18.54 -9.23 -25.16
CA LYS A 116 -19.95 -9.64 -25.07
C LYS A 116 -20.30 -10.69 -26.11
N GLU A 117 -19.79 -10.52 -27.32
CA GLU A 117 -19.97 -11.47 -28.42
C GLU A 117 -19.01 -12.67 -28.34
N GLY A 118 -18.07 -12.66 -27.38
CA GLY A 118 -17.09 -13.73 -27.20
C GLY A 118 -15.95 -13.71 -28.21
N GLU A 119 -15.68 -12.57 -28.84
CA GLU A 119 -14.65 -12.41 -29.87
C GLU A 119 -13.26 -12.18 -29.24
N ILE A 120 -12.43 -13.22 -29.25
CA ILE A 120 -11.08 -13.21 -28.68
C ILE A 120 -10.03 -13.44 -29.78
N GLU A 121 -9.10 -12.50 -29.90
CA GLU A 121 -7.89 -12.67 -30.72
C GLU A 121 -6.83 -13.45 -29.96
N ILE A 122 -6.25 -14.44 -30.63
CA ILE A 122 -5.12 -15.23 -30.16
C ILE A 122 -3.93 -14.94 -31.08
N PHE A 123 -2.86 -14.39 -30.51
CA PHE A 123 -1.62 -14.10 -31.22
C PHE A 123 -0.52 -15.07 -30.82
N ASN A 124 0.04 -15.78 -31.81
CA ASN A 124 1.18 -16.66 -31.61
C ASN A 124 2.48 -15.84 -31.58
N LYS A 125 3.08 -15.66 -30.39
CA LYS A 125 4.33 -14.92 -30.22
C LYS A 125 5.57 -15.74 -30.62
N TYR A 126 5.49 -17.06 -30.78
CA TYR A 126 6.62 -17.87 -31.24
C TYR A 126 7.11 -17.44 -32.63
N TYR A 127 8.42 -17.57 -32.85
CA TYR A 127 9.06 -17.27 -34.14
C TYR A 127 9.15 -18.48 -35.09
N PHE A 128 9.14 -19.71 -34.57
CA PHE A 128 9.41 -20.93 -35.36
C PHE A 128 8.43 -22.08 -35.09
N LYS A 129 7.44 -21.88 -34.22
CA LYS A 129 6.50 -22.93 -33.78
C LYS A 129 5.06 -22.52 -34.09
N SER A 130 4.28 -23.43 -34.66
CA SER A 130 2.82 -23.26 -34.80
C SER A 130 2.10 -23.69 -33.51
N LEU A 131 0.85 -23.26 -33.32
CA LEU A 131 0.06 -23.70 -32.17
C LEU A 131 -0.67 -25.05 -32.40
N ALA A 132 -0.29 -25.83 -33.42
CA ALA A 132 -0.93 -27.12 -33.76
C ALA A 132 -0.87 -28.17 -32.63
N ASP A 133 0.15 -28.10 -31.76
CA ASP A 133 0.39 -29.08 -30.69
C ASP A 133 -0.37 -28.76 -29.39
N TYR A 134 -1.21 -27.72 -29.40
CA TYR A 134 -1.96 -27.27 -28.22
C TYR A 134 -3.47 -27.46 -28.38
N ASN A 135 -4.13 -27.81 -27.29
CA ASN A 135 -5.57 -27.72 -27.14
C ASN A 135 -5.94 -26.33 -26.64
N LEU A 136 -6.95 -25.71 -27.23
CA LEU A 136 -7.57 -24.49 -26.70
C LEU A 136 -8.79 -24.85 -25.88
N SER A 137 -8.77 -24.59 -24.59
CA SER A 137 -9.92 -24.73 -23.69
C SER A 137 -10.39 -23.38 -23.19
N TRP A 138 -11.67 -23.29 -22.85
CA TRP A 138 -12.29 -22.15 -22.21
C TRP A 138 -13.10 -22.61 -21.00
N SER A 139 -13.31 -21.71 -20.05
CA SER A 139 -14.15 -21.92 -18.86
C SER A 139 -14.84 -20.63 -18.46
N LEU A 140 -16.10 -20.74 -18.05
CA LEU A 140 -16.94 -19.67 -17.52
C LEU A 140 -17.04 -19.80 -16.00
N TRP A 141 -16.83 -18.68 -15.32
CA TRP A 141 -16.76 -18.61 -13.86
C TRP A 141 -17.83 -17.65 -13.36
N GLU A 142 -18.74 -18.11 -12.50
CA GLU A 142 -19.76 -17.31 -11.83
C GLU A 142 -19.37 -17.15 -10.35
N ASN A 143 -19.17 -15.91 -9.89
CA ASN A 143 -18.77 -15.59 -8.51
C ASN A 143 -17.58 -16.45 -8.03
N GLY A 144 -16.60 -16.68 -8.92
CA GLY A 144 -15.39 -17.44 -8.63
C GLY A 144 -15.53 -18.96 -8.66
N THR A 145 -16.70 -19.50 -9.00
CA THR A 145 -16.90 -20.95 -9.22
C THR A 145 -17.04 -21.23 -10.71
N GLU A 146 -16.33 -22.24 -11.22
CA GLU A 146 -16.50 -22.69 -12.61
C GLU A 146 -17.89 -23.30 -12.82
N ILE A 147 -18.64 -22.82 -13.81
CA ILE A 147 -20.01 -23.26 -14.13
C ILE A 147 -20.13 -23.94 -15.48
N GLU A 148 -19.20 -23.68 -16.39
CA GLU A 148 -19.17 -24.26 -17.72
C GLU A 148 -17.74 -24.29 -18.23
N ASN A 149 -17.37 -25.30 -19.00
CA ASN A 149 -16.09 -25.38 -19.68
C ASN A 149 -16.22 -26.15 -20.99
N GLY A 150 -15.25 -25.96 -21.88
CA GLY A 150 -15.22 -26.69 -23.14
C GLY A 150 -13.90 -26.54 -23.87
N GLN A 151 -13.73 -27.37 -24.90
CA GLN A 151 -12.62 -27.28 -25.82
C GLN A 151 -13.09 -26.66 -27.14
N LEU A 152 -12.28 -25.75 -27.70
CA LEU A 152 -12.55 -25.15 -29.00
C LEU A 152 -11.66 -25.77 -30.07
N ALA A 153 -12.28 -26.13 -31.18
CA ALA A 153 -11.55 -26.37 -32.42
C ALA A 153 -11.06 -25.01 -32.94
N PHE A 154 -9.79 -24.92 -33.28
CA PHE A 154 -9.21 -23.76 -33.95
C PHE A 154 -8.20 -24.24 -34.99
N GLU A 155 -8.13 -23.52 -36.11
CA GLU A 155 -7.11 -23.78 -37.13
C GLU A 155 -5.72 -23.46 -36.54
N PRO A 156 -4.69 -24.30 -36.80
CA PRO A 156 -3.36 -24.06 -36.28
C PRO A 156 -2.84 -22.66 -36.60
N ILE A 157 -2.51 -21.89 -35.56
CA ILE A 157 -2.00 -20.53 -35.70
C ILE A 157 -0.50 -20.60 -35.99
N ALA A 158 -0.10 -20.20 -37.20
CA ALA A 158 1.30 -20.18 -37.61
C ALA A 158 2.12 -19.18 -36.76
N ALA A 159 3.44 -19.38 -36.71
CA ALA A 159 4.35 -18.49 -36.00
C ALA A 159 4.16 -17.03 -36.41
N ARG A 160 4.11 -16.11 -35.44
CA ARG A 160 3.93 -14.66 -35.65
C ARG A 160 2.65 -14.27 -36.40
N THR A 161 1.62 -15.12 -36.38
CA THR A 161 0.29 -14.81 -36.92
C THR A 161 -0.76 -14.83 -35.81
N LYS A 162 -1.96 -14.35 -36.14
CA LYS A 162 -3.10 -14.26 -35.22
C LYS A 162 -4.35 -14.86 -35.86
N THR A 163 -5.26 -15.33 -35.02
CA THR A 163 -6.62 -15.68 -35.42
C THR A 163 -7.61 -15.16 -34.39
N THR A 164 -8.88 -15.15 -34.75
CA THR A 164 -9.98 -14.84 -33.85
C THR A 164 -10.80 -16.10 -33.60
N VAL A 165 -11.17 -16.34 -32.35
CA VAL A 165 -12.11 -17.39 -31.95
C VAL A 165 -13.34 -16.75 -31.32
N ASN A 166 -14.49 -17.44 -31.43
CA ASN A 166 -15.73 -17.04 -30.77
C ASN A 166 -16.03 -18.02 -29.65
N LEU A 167 -16.22 -17.49 -28.44
CA LEU A 167 -16.54 -18.29 -27.25
C LEU A 167 -18.05 -18.58 -27.20
N PRO A 168 -18.47 -19.83 -26.93
CA PRO A 168 -19.86 -20.25 -27.13
C PRO A 168 -20.74 -20.00 -25.90
N TYR A 169 -20.72 -18.78 -25.34
CA TYR A 169 -21.64 -18.36 -24.28
C TYR A 169 -22.69 -17.37 -24.79
N ASP A 170 -23.74 -17.19 -23.99
CA ASP A 170 -24.84 -16.26 -24.28
C ASP A 170 -24.86 -15.18 -23.18
N PHE A 171 -24.37 -13.98 -23.52
CA PHE A 171 -24.18 -12.88 -22.57
C PHE A 171 -25.49 -12.46 -21.87
N ASP A 172 -26.61 -12.55 -22.58
CA ASP A 172 -27.92 -12.12 -22.09
C ASP A 172 -28.48 -13.06 -21.02
N LYS A 173 -27.95 -14.29 -20.91
CA LYS A 173 -28.35 -15.24 -19.85
C LYS A 173 -27.67 -14.99 -18.51
N PHE A 174 -26.64 -14.15 -18.44
CA PHE A 174 -25.90 -13.91 -17.20
C PHE A 174 -26.70 -13.07 -16.20
N LYS A 175 -26.70 -13.50 -14.94
CA LYS A 175 -27.43 -12.83 -13.85
C LYS A 175 -26.82 -11.46 -13.56
N ALA A 176 -27.63 -10.43 -13.42
CA ALA A 176 -27.15 -9.09 -13.05
C ALA A 176 -26.52 -9.04 -11.64
N GLY A 177 -27.01 -9.90 -10.73
CA GLY A 177 -26.45 -10.05 -9.39
C GLY A 177 -25.21 -10.94 -9.32
N SER A 178 -24.59 -11.34 -10.42
CA SER A 178 -23.37 -12.17 -10.38
C SER A 178 -22.25 -11.58 -11.19
N GLU A 179 -21.02 -11.83 -10.74
CA GLU A 179 -19.81 -11.49 -11.48
C GLU A 179 -19.40 -12.69 -12.33
N TYR A 180 -19.09 -12.43 -13.60
CA TYR A 180 -18.69 -13.47 -14.55
C TYR A 180 -17.29 -13.20 -15.10
N PHE A 181 -16.46 -14.23 -15.13
CA PHE A 181 -15.18 -14.24 -15.83
C PHE A 181 -15.17 -15.36 -16.86
N VAL A 182 -14.42 -15.14 -17.95
CA VAL A 182 -14.07 -16.20 -18.89
C VAL A 182 -12.56 -16.41 -18.89
N LYS A 183 -12.12 -17.66 -18.85
CA LYS A 183 -10.71 -18.02 -18.85
C LYS A 183 -10.41 -18.90 -20.07
N LEU A 184 -9.37 -18.57 -20.82
CA LEU A 184 -8.85 -19.39 -21.92
C LEU A 184 -7.51 -20.00 -21.52
N GLN A 185 -7.25 -21.22 -21.97
CA GLN A 185 -5.98 -21.91 -21.73
C GLN A 185 -5.53 -22.64 -23.01
N LEU A 186 -4.23 -22.57 -23.31
CA LEU A 186 -3.59 -23.48 -24.24
C LEU A 186 -2.78 -24.53 -23.49
N THR A 187 -3.13 -25.80 -23.69
CA THR A 187 -2.51 -26.95 -23.01
C THR A 187 -1.85 -27.91 -23.99
N LEU A 188 -0.76 -28.57 -23.57
CA LEU A 188 -0.08 -29.56 -24.41
C LEU A 188 -0.99 -30.74 -24.78
N LYS A 189 -1.03 -31.12 -26.07
CA LYS A 189 -1.76 -32.31 -26.55
C LYS A 189 -1.11 -33.63 -26.15
N ASN A 190 0.21 -33.63 -26.09
CA ASN A 190 1.05 -34.82 -25.88
C ASN A 190 2.05 -34.56 -24.75
N ASN A 191 2.65 -35.62 -24.22
CA ASN A 191 3.78 -35.49 -23.31
C ASN A 191 4.99 -34.96 -24.07
N GLU A 192 5.73 -34.06 -23.42
CA GLU A 192 7.00 -33.52 -23.89
C GLU A 192 8.12 -33.91 -22.91
N PRO A 193 9.40 -33.88 -23.30
CA PRO A 193 10.51 -34.21 -22.40
C PRO A 193 10.60 -33.31 -21.14
N TRP A 194 9.92 -32.17 -21.13
CA TRP A 194 9.99 -31.14 -20.09
C TRP A 194 8.66 -30.91 -19.34
N ALA A 195 7.53 -31.46 -19.83
CA ALA A 195 6.23 -31.35 -19.19
C ALA A 195 5.25 -32.42 -19.71
N ASP A 196 4.31 -32.82 -18.85
CA ASP A 196 3.27 -33.78 -19.22
C ASP A 196 2.19 -33.16 -20.14
N LYS A 197 1.47 -34.04 -20.85
CA LYS A 197 0.23 -33.69 -21.54
C LYS A 197 -0.70 -32.94 -20.58
N GLY A 198 -1.32 -31.87 -21.06
CA GLY A 198 -2.21 -31.03 -20.27
C GLY A 198 -1.52 -29.88 -19.54
N PHE A 199 -0.19 -29.77 -19.59
CA PHE A 199 0.53 -28.60 -19.08
C PHE A 199 0.02 -27.31 -19.74
N VAL A 200 -0.37 -26.34 -18.90
CA VAL A 200 -0.84 -25.02 -19.34
C VAL A 200 0.36 -24.17 -19.76
N GLU A 201 0.50 -23.94 -21.06
CA GLU A 201 1.57 -23.13 -21.66
C GLU A 201 1.26 -21.63 -21.54
N ALA A 202 -0.01 -21.27 -21.74
CA ALA A 202 -0.49 -19.91 -21.65
C ALA A 202 -1.95 -19.90 -21.20
N GLU A 203 -2.31 -18.88 -20.44
CA GLU A 203 -3.70 -18.65 -20.05
C GLU A 203 -4.00 -17.16 -19.93
N GLU A 204 -5.28 -16.82 -20.02
CA GLU A 204 -5.77 -15.48 -19.73
C GLU A 204 -7.20 -15.53 -19.19
N GLN A 205 -7.52 -14.62 -18.26
CA GLN A 205 -8.85 -14.45 -17.70
C GLN A 205 -9.34 -13.02 -17.94
N PHE A 206 -10.56 -12.90 -18.47
CA PHE A 206 -11.21 -11.63 -18.73
C PHE A 206 -12.46 -11.48 -17.86
N LEU A 207 -12.65 -10.28 -17.29
CA LEU A 207 -13.92 -9.89 -16.71
C LEU A 207 -14.96 -9.82 -17.83
N LEU A 208 -15.98 -10.66 -17.75
CA LEU A 208 -17.06 -10.74 -18.73
C LEU A 208 -18.22 -9.82 -18.32
N LYS A 209 -18.65 -9.90 -17.06
CA LYS A 209 -19.74 -9.08 -16.53
C LYS A 209 -19.50 -8.75 -15.06
N ALA A 210 -19.51 -7.46 -14.73
CA ALA A 210 -19.50 -6.99 -13.35
C ALA A 210 -20.87 -7.19 -12.68
N LYS A 211 -20.84 -7.37 -11.36
CA LYS A 211 -22.02 -7.51 -10.52
C LYS A 211 -22.71 -6.15 -10.32
N THR A 212 -24.00 -6.03 -10.63
CA THR A 212 -24.73 -4.73 -10.51
C THR A 212 -26.01 -4.80 -9.67
N GLU A 213 -26.65 -5.96 -9.54
CA GLU A 213 -27.91 -6.12 -8.77
C GLU A 213 -27.67 -6.95 -7.50
N VAL A 214 -27.08 -6.33 -6.48
CA VAL A 214 -26.81 -6.95 -5.18
C VAL A 214 -27.68 -6.29 -4.11
N PRO A 215 -28.36 -7.05 -3.23
CA PRO A 215 -29.20 -6.45 -2.21
C PRO A 215 -28.36 -5.69 -1.18
N ALA A 216 -28.81 -4.49 -0.85
CA ALA A 216 -28.24 -3.69 0.23
C ALA A 216 -28.34 -4.42 1.58
N MET A 217 -27.30 -4.32 2.40
CA MET A 217 -27.21 -5.00 3.70
C MET A 217 -28.42 -4.68 4.61
N ALA A 218 -28.88 -3.43 4.64
CA ALA A 218 -30.06 -3.01 5.39
C ALA A 218 -31.34 -3.75 4.95
N ALA A 219 -31.50 -4.02 3.65
CA ALA A 219 -32.67 -4.73 3.12
C ALA A 219 -32.65 -6.22 3.54
N VAL A 220 -31.47 -6.86 3.45
CA VAL A 220 -31.28 -8.25 3.88
C VAL A 220 -31.50 -8.40 5.39
N ALA A 221 -30.91 -7.51 6.20
CA ALA A 221 -31.11 -7.53 7.65
C ALA A 221 -32.57 -7.29 8.06
N LYS A 222 -33.26 -6.37 7.38
CA LYS A 222 -34.69 -6.12 7.61
C LYS A 222 -35.54 -7.35 7.28
N ALA A 223 -35.21 -8.10 6.25
CA ALA A 223 -35.91 -9.33 5.87
C ALA A 223 -35.69 -10.46 6.88
N ALA A 224 -34.49 -10.57 7.47
CA ALA A 224 -34.21 -11.51 8.57
C ALA A 224 -34.98 -11.15 9.85
N GLY A 225 -35.28 -9.87 10.05
CA GLY A 225 -36.01 -9.36 11.21
C GLY A 225 -35.14 -9.27 12.47
N GLY A 226 -35.78 -9.08 13.62
CA GLY A 226 -35.11 -8.91 14.91
C GLY A 226 -35.00 -7.45 15.36
N GLN A 227 -34.36 -7.27 16.51
CA GLN A 227 -34.10 -5.97 17.11
C GLN A 227 -32.71 -5.97 17.73
N VAL A 228 -32.05 -4.81 17.69
CA VAL A 228 -30.81 -4.59 18.41
C VAL A 228 -31.09 -3.85 19.71
N LYS A 229 -30.35 -4.22 20.75
CA LYS A 229 -30.37 -3.57 22.06
C LYS A 229 -29.00 -2.95 22.30
N LEU A 230 -28.99 -1.67 22.65
CA LEU A 230 -27.79 -0.95 23.07
C LEU A 230 -27.72 -0.89 24.60
N THR A 231 -26.60 -1.31 25.19
CA THR A 231 -26.36 -1.26 26.64
C THR A 231 -24.93 -0.82 26.97
N ASP A 232 -24.75 -0.33 28.19
CA ASP A 232 -23.43 -0.16 28.81
C ASP A 232 -22.98 -1.49 29.41
N ALA A 233 -21.88 -2.07 28.91
CA ALA A 233 -21.34 -3.34 29.38
C ALA A 233 -20.23 -3.16 30.42
N ALA A 234 -19.38 -2.14 30.24
CA ALA A 234 -18.32 -1.77 31.17
C ALA A 234 -17.91 -0.30 30.96
N ASN A 235 -16.92 0.17 31.74
CA ASN A 235 -16.35 1.50 31.51
C ASN A 235 -15.77 1.59 30.09
N ASN A 236 -16.19 2.60 29.34
CA ASN A 236 -15.87 2.78 27.92
C ASN A 236 -16.28 1.63 26.98
N ILE A 237 -17.09 0.65 27.41
CA ILE A 237 -17.54 -0.43 26.52
C ILE A 237 -19.05 -0.35 26.31
N LYS A 238 -19.45 -0.13 25.06
CA LYS A 238 -20.84 -0.21 24.62
C LYS A 238 -21.10 -1.56 23.99
N GLU A 239 -22.21 -2.18 24.34
CA GLU A 239 -22.65 -3.44 23.75
C GLU A 239 -23.89 -3.21 22.88
N VAL A 240 -23.83 -3.72 21.66
CA VAL A 240 -24.98 -3.88 20.78
C VAL A 240 -25.26 -5.37 20.64
N SER A 241 -26.38 -5.83 21.17
CA SER A 241 -26.76 -7.24 21.15
C SER A 241 -28.10 -7.47 20.46
N GLY A 242 -28.22 -8.62 19.80
CA GLY A 242 -29.47 -9.14 19.22
C GLY A 242 -29.74 -10.55 19.72
N GLN A 243 -30.63 -11.29 19.04
CA GLN A 243 -31.00 -12.65 19.47
C GLN A 243 -29.80 -13.61 19.49
N ASN A 244 -28.92 -13.50 18.50
CA ASN A 244 -27.87 -14.47 18.22
C ASN A 244 -26.47 -13.85 18.13
N PHE A 245 -26.30 -12.60 18.57
CA PHE A 245 -25.00 -11.93 18.50
C PHE A 245 -24.78 -10.92 19.63
N ILE A 246 -23.52 -10.68 19.93
CA ILE A 246 -23.04 -9.63 20.83
C ILE A 246 -21.86 -8.93 20.14
N ALA A 247 -22.00 -7.64 19.87
CA ALA A 247 -20.94 -6.77 19.36
C ALA A 247 -20.59 -5.72 20.42
N LYS A 248 -19.35 -5.72 20.91
CA LYS A 248 -18.86 -4.75 21.89
C LYS A 248 -17.97 -3.72 21.20
N PHE A 249 -18.12 -2.45 21.56
CA PHE A 249 -17.35 -1.34 21.03
C PHE A 249 -16.62 -0.61 22.15
N ASN A 250 -15.34 -0.32 21.93
CA ASN A 250 -14.54 0.45 22.86
C ASN A 250 -14.62 1.93 22.49
N MET A 251 -15.21 2.71 23.38
CA MET A 251 -15.43 4.15 23.22
C MET A 251 -14.14 4.96 23.33
N ALA A 252 -13.07 4.40 23.89
CA ALA A 252 -11.79 5.09 24.04
C ALA A 252 -10.90 5.02 22.79
N ASP A 253 -11.01 3.98 21.97
CA ASP A 253 -10.23 3.80 20.74
C ASP A 253 -11.08 3.70 19.46
N GLY A 254 -12.42 3.61 19.60
CA GLY A 254 -13.37 3.55 18.51
C GLY A 254 -13.49 2.19 17.81
N SER A 255 -12.86 1.13 18.33
CA SER A 255 -12.83 -0.21 17.72
C SER A 255 -14.06 -1.06 18.07
N LEU A 256 -14.37 -2.04 17.21
CA LEU A 256 -15.21 -3.19 17.57
C LEU A 256 -14.41 -4.08 18.54
N TYR A 257 -14.49 -3.79 19.83
CA TYR A 257 -13.73 -4.43 20.90
C TYR A 257 -13.84 -5.97 20.93
N GLY A 258 -15.02 -6.54 20.68
CA GLY A 258 -15.22 -7.99 20.71
C GLY A 258 -16.51 -8.39 19.99
N LEU A 259 -16.56 -9.63 19.52
CA LEU A 259 -17.67 -10.15 18.71
C LEU A 259 -17.95 -11.62 19.04
N ALA A 260 -19.23 -11.94 19.23
CA ALA A 260 -19.70 -13.31 19.39
C ALA A 260 -20.96 -13.57 18.57
N TYR A 261 -21.05 -14.76 17.98
CA TYR A 261 -22.21 -15.26 17.25
C TYR A 261 -22.67 -16.58 17.87
N ASN A 262 -23.97 -16.74 18.13
CA ASN A 262 -24.57 -17.94 18.73
C ASN A 262 -23.85 -18.42 20.02
N GLY A 263 -23.36 -17.47 20.83
CA GLY A 263 -22.59 -17.75 22.05
C GLY A 263 -21.13 -18.20 21.81
N GLN A 264 -20.68 -18.29 20.57
CA GLN A 264 -19.30 -18.60 20.21
C GLN A 264 -18.50 -17.32 20.04
N LEU A 265 -17.30 -17.29 20.65
CA LEU A 265 -16.38 -16.17 20.54
C LEU A 265 -15.77 -16.15 19.13
N ILE A 266 -15.92 -15.03 18.43
CA ILE A 266 -15.40 -14.83 17.08
C ILE A 266 -14.21 -13.89 17.10
N ILE A 267 -14.33 -12.79 17.85
CA ILE A 267 -13.24 -11.85 18.11
C ILE A 267 -13.16 -11.69 19.63
N ALA A 268 -12.00 -12.02 20.20
CA ALA A 268 -11.74 -11.84 21.62
C ALA A 268 -11.76 -10.35 22.01
N ASP A 269 -12.20 -10.05 23.23
CA ASP A 269 -12.22 -8.70 23.79
C ASP A 269 -10.82 -8.05 23.68
N GLY A 270 -10.70 -6.96 22.92
CA GLY A 270 -9.46 -6.23 22.65
C GLY A 270 -8.83 -6.47 21.27
N ASN A 271 -9.27 -7.52 20.56
CA ASN A 271 -8.63 -8.02 19.33
C ASN A 271 -9.38 -7.62 18.04
N GLY A 272 -10.27 -6.64 18.13
CA GLY A 272 -11.04 -6.13 17.00
C GLY A 272 -10.26 -5.38 15.93
N PRO A 273 -10.91 -5.10 14.80
CA PRO A 273 -10.33 -4.28 13.73
C PRO A 273 -9.87 -2.91 14.24
N LYS A 274 -8.60 -2.61 13.99
CA LYS A 274 -7.97 -1.31 14.21
C LYS A 274 -7.20 -0.90 12.96
N LEU A 275 -7.14 0.40 12.69
CA LEU A 275 -6.38 0.93 11.56
C LEU A 275 -4.94 0.43 11.67
N ASP A 276 -4.42 -0.19 10.61
CA ASP A 276 -3.04 -0.60 10.54
C ASP A 276 -2.43 -0.15 9.20
N ALA A 277 -1.16 0.22 9.27
CA ALA A 277 -0.42 0.74 8.13
C ALA A 277 1.01 0.20 8.10
N PHE A 278 1.24 -0.98 8.67
CA PHE A 278 2.58 -1.57 8.79
C PHE A 278 2.61 -2.99 8.22
N ARG A 279 3.72 -3.32 7.55
CA ARG A 279 4.01 -4.68 7.08
C ARG A 279 5.46 -5.02 7.36
N ALA A 280 5.76 -6.31 7.49
CA ALA A 280 7.14 -6.77 7.61
C ALA A 280 7.92 -6.42 6.34
N PHE A 281 9.03 -5.69 6.43
CA PHE A 281 9.74 -5.26 5.22
C PHE A 281 10.18 -6.46 4.36
N VAL A 282 10.00 -6.33 3.04
CA VAL A 282 10.59 -7.23 2.04
C VAL A 282 12.00 -6.74 1.68
N ASN A 283 12.84 -7.59 1.08
CA ASN A 283 14.21 -7.20 0.73
C ASN A 283 14.30 -5.99 -0.23
N ASN A 284 13.25 -5.73 -1.00
CA ASN A 284 13.16 -4.57 -1.88
C ASN A 284 12.75 -3.27 -1.18
N ASP A 285 12.32 -3.28 0.08
CA ASP A 285 11.85 -2.08 0.78
C ASP A 285 12.98 -1.15 1.25
N THR A 286 14.22 -1.34 0.77
CA THR A 286 15.43 -0.57 1.16
C THR A 286 15.28 0.95 1.00
N TRP A 287 14.34 1.38 0.17
CA TRP A 287 13.98 2.77 -0.06
C TRP A 287 13.07 3.39 1.02
N GLY A 288 12.33 2.57 1.79
CA GLY A 288 11.25 3.06 2.66
C GLY A 288 11.21 2.46 4.06
N TYR A 289 11.72 1.24 4.28
CA TYR A 289 11.44 0.53 5.54
C TYR A 289 11.88 1.28 6.81
N LYS A 290 12.96 2.08 6.73
CA LYS A 290 13.44 2.86 7.89
C LYS A 290 12.43 3.94 8.29
N SER A 291 11.88 4.66 7.31
CA SER A 291 10.95 5.76 7.58
C SER A 291 9.62 5.25 8.16
N TRP A 292 9.25 4.00 7.87
CA TRP A 292 8.09 3.34 8.49
C TRP A 292 8.26 3.19 10.01
N TYR A 293 9.43 2.76 10.48
CA TYR A 293 9.74 2.71 11.92
C TYR A 293 9.97 4.10 12.52
N GLU A 294 10.63 5.00 11.79
CA GLU A 294 10.87 6.38 12.25
C GLU A 294 9.56 7.16 12.43
N LYS A 295 8.49 6.82 11.69
CA LYS A 295 7.11 7.33 11.87
C LYS A 295 6.24 6.45 12.79
N GLY A 296 6.79 5.38 13.34
CA GLY A 296 6.15 4.53 14.34
C GLY A 296 4.97 3.69 13.82
N LEU A 297 4.94 3.34 12.53
CA LEU A 297 3.81 2.60 11.95
C LEU A 297 3.59 1.23 12.63
N HIS A 298 4.65 0.60 13.15
CA HIS A 298 4.59 -0.69 13.85
C HIS A 298 3.98 -0.61 15.26
N ASN A 299 3.77 0.59 15.81
CA ASN A 299 3.35 0.82 17.19
C ASN A 299 2.26 1.91 17.28
N LEU A 300 1.30 1.90 16.34
CA LEU A 300 0.19 2.84 16.36
C LEU A 300 -0.69 2.65 17.61
N GLN A 301 -0.98 3.76 18.29
CA GLN A 301 -1.93 3.81 19.40
C GLN A 301 -3.16 4.58 18.96
N HIS A 302 -4.34 4.02 19.22
CA HIS A 302 -5.62 4.56 18.75
C HIS A 302 -6.37 5.26 19.87
N LYS A 303 -6.86 6.47 19.60
CA LYS A 303 -7.63 7.27 20.55
C LYS A 303 -8.81 7.94 19.85
N ALA A 304 -10.02 7.60 20.29
CA ALA A 304 -11.22 8.32 19.90
C ALA A 304 -11.22 9.71 20.56
N ILE A 305 -11.34 10.75 19.75
CA ILE A 305 -11.41 12.15 20.18
C ILE A 305 -12.82 12.74 20.04
N ASP A 306 -13.69 12.08 19.28
CA ASP A 306 -15.14 12.34 19.21
C ASP A 306 -15.88 11.02 19.04
N SER A 307 -17.09 10.92 19.60
CA SER A 307 -17.95 9.76 19.40
C SER A 307 -19.43 10.12 19.46
N LYS A 308 -20.23 9.46 18.61
CA LYS A 308 -21.69 9.63 18.53
C LYS A 308 -22.35 8.28 18.35
N ILE A 309 -23.34 7.99 19.17
CA ILE A 309 -24.11 6.73 19.08
C ILE A 309 -25.58 7.07 18.90
N ARG A 310 -26.26 6.31 18.04
CA ARG A 310 -27.71 6.37 17.91
C ARG A 310 -28.31 5.03 17.54
N SER A 311 -29.51 4.78 18.04
CA SER A 311 -30.43 3.79 17.46
C SER A 311 -31.24 4.43 16.35
N ASN A 312 -31.34 3.77 15.21
CA ASN A 312 -31.99 4.27 14.01
C ASN A 312 -33.43 3.74 13.90
N ALA A 313 -34.27 4.47 13.17
CA ALA A 313 -35.67 4.09 12.95
C ALA A 313 -35.85 2.80 12.12
N ASP A 314 -34.81 2.40 11.37
CA ASP A 314 -34.77 1.16 10.61
C ASP A 314 -34.34 -0.07 11.46
N GLY A 315 -34.12 0.12 12.76
CA GLY A 315 -33.72 -0.94 13.69
C GLY A 315 -32.21 -1.17 13.78
N THR A 316 -31.37 -0.42 13.05
CA THR A 316 -29.92 -0.48 13.17
C THR A 316 -29.40 0.38 14.32
N THR A 317 -28.14 0.17 14.74
CA THR A 317 -27.42 1.09 15.64
C THR A 317 -26.15 1.60 14.97
N THR A 318 -25.95 2.92 14.97
CA THR A 318 -24.76 3.57 14.40
C THR A 318 -23.85 4.09 15.50
N LEU A 319 -22.56 3.79 15.43
CA LEU A 319 -21.51 4.34 16.28
C LEU A 319 -20.47 5.04 15.39
N ALA A 320 -20.43 6.36 15.42
CA ALA A 320 -19.48 7.18 14.67
C ALA A 320 -18.36 7.66 15.59
N PHE A 321 -17.13 7.61 15.11
CA PHE A 321 -15.93 8.01 15.83
C PHE A 321 -15.02 8.88 14.94
N THR A 322 -14.35 9.84 15.56
CA THR A 322 -13.12 10.42 15.02
C THR A 322 -11.97 9.88 15.84
N VAL A 323 -11.07 9.12 15.22
CA VAL A 323 -9.96 8.42 15.87
C VAL A 323 -8.63 9.01 15.39
N VAL A 324 -7.76 9.34 16.33
CA VAL A 324 -6.36 9.64 16.05
C VAL A 324 -5.54 8.37 16.27
N SER A 325 -4.77 7.97 15.26
CA SER A 325 -3.84 6.83 15.36
C SER A 325 -2.41 7.34 15.22
N GLN A 326 -1.62 7.22 16.29
CA GLN A 326 -0.26 7.76 16.37
C GLN A 326 0.59 6.92 17.33
N ALA A 327 1.85 6.68 16.99
CA ALA A 327 2.79 6.06 17.91
C ALA A 327 3.20 7.01 19.06
N PRO A 328 3.64 6.50 20.22
CA PRO A 328 4.09 7.37 21.31
C PRO A 328 5.41 8.10 21.01
N ASN A 329 6.25 7.54 20.14
CA ASN A 329 7.59 8.03 19.82
C ASN A 329 8.09 7.45 18.49
N ALA A 330 9.17 8.01 17.95
CA ALA A 330 9.90 7.43 16.84
C ALA A 330 10.56 6.10 17.23
N ALA A 331 10.87 5.26 16.24
CA ALA A 331 11.67 4.06 16.45
C ALA A 331 12.76 3.93 15.38
N LYS A 332 13.77 3.13 15.68
CA LYS A 332 14.88 2.84 14.78
C LYS A 332 15.02 1.34 14.56
N GLN A 333 14.96 0.92 13.29
CA GLN A 333 15.32 -0.43 12.89
C GLN A 333 16.84 -0.58 12.82
N HIS A 334 17.36 -1.57 13.53
CA HIS A 334 18.74 -2.04 13.43
C HIS A 334 18.83 -3.27 12.52
N GLY A 335 19.94 -3.37 11.79
CA GLY A 335 20.10 -4.35 10.73
C GLY A 335 19.36 -3.97 9.45
N GLY A 336 19.15 -4.96 8.58
CA GLY A 336 18.56 -4.79 7.26
C GLY A 336 18.93 -5.98 6.38
N THR A 337 18.88 -5.80 5.07
CA THR A 337 19.13 -6.89 4.09
C THR A 337 20.54 -7.48 4.16
N SER A 338 21.54 -6.73 4.61
CA SER A 338 22.93 -7.19 4.71
C SER A 338 23.32 -7.73 6.10
N GLY A 339 22.40 -7.81 7.07
CA GLY A 339 22.68 -8.28 8.43
C GLY A 339 21.78 -9.44 8.85
N ASN A 340 22.25 -10.24 9.80
CA ASN A 340 21.51 -11.35 10.41
C ASN A 340 21.04 -11.06 11.85
N VAL A 341 21.17 -9.81 12.30
CA VAL A 341 20.62 -9.34 13.59
C VAL A 341 19.67 -8.20 13.28
N LEU A 342 18.38 -8.44 13.52
CA LEU A 342 17.31 -7.48 13.29
C LEU A 342 16.67 -7.13 14.63
N SER A 343 16.54 -5.85 14.92
CA SER A 343 15.85 -5.38 16.12
C SER A 343 15.28 -3.99 15.93
N VAL A 344 14.29 -3.64 16.74
CA VAL A 344 13.70 -2.29 16.80
C VAL A 344 14.04 -1.66 18.14
N GLU A 345 14.55 -0.44 18.08
CA GLU A 345 14.77 0.42 19.24
C GLU A 345 13.68 1.49 19.29
N GLU A 346 12.85 1.47 20.34
CA GLU A 346 11.90 2.55 20.65
C GLU A 346 12.65 3.76 21.21
N LEU A 347 12.65 4.88 20.49
CA LEU A 347 13.34 6.10 20.89
C LEU A 347 12.47 6.90 21.86
N THR A 348 12.29 6.38 23.09
CA THR A 348 11.38 6.95 24.11
C THR A 348 11.71 8.39 24.54
N ASN A 349 12.89 8.90 24.19
CA ASN A 349 13.32 10.29 24.34
C ASN A 349 12.87 11.20 23.17
N GLU A 350 12.41 10.64 22.06
CA GLU A 350 11.90 11.30 20.86
C GLU A 350 10.38 11.09 20.73
N LYS A 351 9.65 11.63 21.71
CA LYS A 351 8.19 11.51 21.79
C LYS A 351 7.49 12.29 20.68
N PHE A 352 6.47 11.70 20.09
CA PHE A 352 5.63 12.38 19.12
C PHE A 352 4.65 13.35 19.79
N GLY A 353 4.56 14.54 19.21
CA GLY A 353 3.59 15.58 19.49
C GLY A 353 2.52 15.68 18.39
N GLU A 354 1.75 16.76 18.44
CA GLU A 354 0.61 16.96 17.54
C GLU A 354 1.01 17.22 16.07
N ASP A 355 2.24 17.64 15.82
CA ASP A 355 2.70 17.92 14.46
C ASP A 355 3.44 16.72 13.82
N ASP A 356 3.74 15.68 14.61
CA ASP A 356 4.35 14.44 14.12
C ASP A 356 3.34 13.54 13.38
N PHE A 357 3.85 12.57 12.62
CA PHE A 357 3.04 11.74 11.73
C PHE A 357 1.89 11.05 12.49
N ARG A 358 0.66 11.22 12.01
CA ARG A 358 -0.54 10.60 12.57
C ARG A 358 -1.63 10.44 11.53
N PHE A 359 -2.51 9.47 11.78
CA PHE A 359 -3.76 9.34 11.07
C PHE A 359 -4.88 10.02 11.84
N VAL A 360 -5.82 10.62 11.11
CA VAL A 360 -7.16 10.98 11.60
C VAL A 360 -8.17 10.23 10.75
N THR A 361 -8.91 9.34 11.41
CA THR A 361 -9.90 8.48 10.77
C THR A 361 -11.29 8.85 11.28
N ASN A 362 -12.18 9.25 10.36
CA ASN A 362 -13.61 9.29 10.64
C ASN A 362 -14.16 7.92 10.29
N GLN A 363 -14.57 7.14 11.28
CA GLN A 363 -15.09 5.79 11.09
C GLN A 363 -16.49 5.64 11.68
N ILE A 364 -17.35 4.93 10.96
CA ILE A 364 -18.74 4.72 11.31
C ILE A 364 -19.04 3.23 11.27
N TRP A 365 -19.39 2.69 12.43
CA TRP A 365 -19.90 1.34 12.58
C TRP A 365 -21.42 1.34 12.50
N THR A 366 -22.00 0.44 11.71
CA THR A 366 -23.44 0.18 11.65
C THR A 366 -23.71 -1.27 12.01
N VAL A 367 -24.44 -1.49 13.10
CA VAL A 367 -24.84 -2.83 13.57
C VAL A 367 -26.28 -3.10 13.16
N TYR A 368 -26.47 -4.21 12.46
CA TYR A 368 -27.76 -4.62 11.90
C TYR A 368 -28.48 -5.65 12.80
N PRO A 369 -29.82 -5.75 12.72
CA PRO A 369 -30.60 -6.73 13.49
C PRO A 369 -30.21 -8.21 13.29
N ASP A 370 -29.65 -8.56 12.13
CA ASP A 370 -29.19 -9.93 11.82
C ASP A 370 -27.80 -10.25 12.39
N GLY A 371 -27.13 -9.29 13.04
CA GLY A 371 -25.79 -9.43 13.59
C GLY A 371 -24.66 -9.05 12.63
N SER A 372 -24.98 -8.60 11.42
CA SER A 372 -23.98 -8.01 10.54
C SER A 372 -23.45 -6.70 11.15
N VAL A 373 -22.14 -6.48 11.04
CA VAL A 373 -21.45 -5.26 11.51
C VAL A 373 -20.69 -4.65 10.34
N GLU A 374 -21.11 -3.47 9.90
CA GLU A 374 -20.50 -2.75 8.79
C GLU A 374 -19.63 -1.60 9.29
N LEU A 375 -18.45 -1.43 8.69
CA LEU A 375 -17.57 -0.29 8.85
C LEU A 375 -17.52 0.54 7.57
N GLN A 376 -17.66 1.85 7.70
CA GLN A 376 -17.30 2.84 6.68
C GLN A 376 -16.31 3.83 7.28
N SER A 377 -15.17 4.02 6.63
CA SER A 377 -14.08 4.87 7.15
C SER A 377 -13.52 5.81 6.09
N SER A 378 -13.04 6.96 6.55
CA SER A 378 -12.25 7.90 5.76
C SER A 378 -11.03 8.29 6.56
N ILE A 379 -9.87 7.97 6.00
CA ILE A 379 -8.56 8.00 6.63
C ILE A 379 -7.76 9.13 6.01
N THR A 380 -7.18 9.99 6.84
CA THR A 380 -6.35 11.12 6.43
C THR A 380 -5.10 11.19 7.28
N THR A 381 -4.06 11.87 6.82
CA THR A 381 -2.85 12.13 7.60
C THR A 381 -2.46 13.60 7.54
N ASN A 382 -1.49 13.99 8.38
CA ASN A 382 -0.80 15.27 8.28
C ASN A 382 0.37 15.26 7.30
N ASP A 383 0.59 14.16 6.56
CA ASP A 383 1.64 14.01 5.55
C ASP A 383 1.12 13.16 4.38
N GLU A 384 0.33 13.79 3.51
CA GLU A 384 -0.43 13.10 2.46
C GLU A 384 0.44 12.45 1.36
N GLN A 385 1.70 12.86 1.23
CA GLN A 385 2.63 12.34 0.21
C GLN A 385 3.45 11.16 0.73
N PHE A 386 3.37 10.86 2.04
CA PHE A 386 4.11 9.76 2.60
C PHE A 386 3.66 8.41 2.01
N VAL A 387 4.62 7.57 1.63
CA VAL A 387 4.35 6.25 1.06
C VAL A 387 4.30 5.21 2.18
N LEU A 388 3.13 4.62 2.36
CA LEU A 388 2.86 3.59 3.34
C LEU A 388 3.20 2.20 2.79
N PRO A 389 3.62 1.23 3.62
CA PRO A 389 3.75 -0.16 3.18
C PRO A 389 2.38 -0.78 2.86
N ARG A 390 1.33 -0.36 3.57
CA ARG A 390 -0.07 -0.73 3.38
C ARG A 390 -0.99 0.26 4.08
N LEU A 391 -2.29 0.17 3.82
CA LEU A 391 -3.31 0.89 4.56
C LEU A 391 -4.59 0.07 4.68
N GLY A 392 -4.99 -0.26 5.91
CA GLY A 392 -6.09 -1.19 6.17
C GLY A 392 -6.50 -1.28 7.62
N TYR A 393 -7.15 -2.39 7.96
CA TYR A 393 -7.48 -2.76 9.32
C TYR A 393 -6.90 -4.14 9.66
N SER A 394 -6.23 -4.23 10.81
CA SER A 394 -5.75 -5.49 11.37
C SER A 394 -6.60 -5.92 12.57
N MET A 395 -6.77 -7.23 12.74
CA MET A 395 -7.47 -7.83 13.87
C MET A 395 -6.89 -9.22 14.19
N THR A 396 -7.19 -9.74 15.37
CA THR A 396 -6.73 -11.07 15.79
C THR A 396 -7.92 -12.01 15.95
N ILE A 397 -7.93 -13.07 15.15
CA ILE A 397 -8.98 -14.09 15.10
C ILE A 397 -8.48 -15.37 15.80
N PRO A 398 -9.27 -15.98 16.71
CA PRO A 398 -8.86 -17.19 17.41
C PRO A 398 -8.42 -18.30 16.45
N LYS A 399 -7.30 -18.96 16.75
CA LYS A 399 -6.69 -20.00 15.89
C LYS A 399 -7.60 -21.18 15.51
N VAL A 400 -8.71 -21.37 16.23
CA VAL A 400 -9.70 -22.41 15.90
C VAL A 400 -10.38 -22.17 14.54
N TYR A 401 -10.34 -20.94 14.02
CA TYR A 401 -10.91 -20.55 12.73
C TYR A 401 -9.86 -20.55 11.61
N GLU A 402 -9.07 -21.63 11.51
CA GLU A 402 -7.90 -21.73 10.62
C GLU A 402 -8.21 -21.93 9.13
N ASN A 403 -9.44 -22.29 8.77
CA ASN A 403 -9.83 -22.49 7.36
C ASN A 403 -10.13 -21.14 6.72
N LEU A 404 -9.28 -20.75 5.77
CA LEU A 404 -9.43 -19.54 4.98
C LEU A 404 -10.15 -19.88 3.67
N THR A 405 -11.24 -19.19 3.36
CA THR A 405 -11.86 -19.20 2.03
C THR A 405 -12.04 -17.78 1.56
N TYR A 406 -11.69 -17.47 0.31
CA TYR A 406 -11.80 -16.12 -0.23
C TYR A 406 -12.16 -16.13 -1.72
N TYR A 407 -12.79 -15.06 -2.17
CA TYR A 407 -13.06 -14.79 -3.57
C TYR A 407 -12.25 -13.57 -4.03
N GLY A 408 -11.11 -13.81 -4.69
CA GLY A 408 -10.10 -12.82 -5.04
C GLY A 408 -9.00 -13.39 -5.91
N ARG A 409 -7.85 -12.72 -6.05
CA ARG A 409 -6.71 -13.25 -6.81
C ARG A 409 -5.96 -14.33 -6.04
N GLY A 410 -5.68 -15.44 -6.69
CA GLY A 410 -4.92 -16.54 -6.11
C GLY A 410 -4.63 -17.67 -7.09
N PRO A 411 -4.21 -18.86 -6.58
CA PRO A 411 -4.01 -19.16 -5.15
C PRO A 411 -2.66 -18.65 -4.61
N ILE A 412 -1.75 -18.20 -5.47
CA ILE A 412 -0.40 -17.80 -5.05
C ILE A 412 -0.40 -16.34 -4.59
N GLY A 413 0.31 -16.05 -3.51
CA GLY A 413 0.45 -14.69 -2.98
C GLY A 413 0.94 -13.68 -4.01
N ASN A 414 0.20 -12.59 -4.16
CA ASN A 414 0.33 -11.59 -5.22
C ASN A 414 0.28 -10.17 -4.65
N TYR A 415 0.79 -9.20 -5.41
CA TYR A 415 0.84 -7.78 -5.04
C TYR A 415 0.39 -6.92 -6.21
N ASN A 416 0.02 -5.67 -5.99
CA ASN A 416 -0.49 -4.79 -7.05
C ASN A 416 0.42 -4.70 -8.30
N ASP A 417 1.73 -4.81 -8.13
CA ASP A 417 2.75 -4.84 -9.20
C ASP A 417 3.22 -6.25 -9.59
N ARG A 418 2.64 -7.30 -9.01
CA ARG A 418 2.94 -8.72 -9.29
C ARG A 418 1.70 -9.62 -9.08
N LYS A 419 0.69 -9.45 -9.92
CA LYS A 419 -0.60 -10.16 -9.81
C LYS A 419 -1.12 -10.73 -11.14
N THR A 420 -0.42 -10.53 -12.25
CA THR A 420 -0.94 -10.88 -13.58
C THR A 420 -1.11 -12.37 -13.78
N ALA A 421 -0.33 -13.19 -13.05
CA ALA A 421 -0.45 -14.65 -13.08
C ALA A 421 -1.61 -15.22 -12.26
N GLN A 422 -2.26 -14.41 -11.42
CA GLN A 422 -3.27 -14.90 -10.48
C GLN A 422 -4.67 -14.53 -10.95
N ASN A 423 -5.53 -15.54 -11.08
CA ASN A 423 -6.91 -15.39 -11.53
C ASN A 423 -7.83 -15.04 -10.36
N ILE A 424 -8.91 -14.32 -10.64
CA ILE A 424 -9.99 -14.08 -9.68
C ILE A 424 -10.91 -15.30 -9.66
N GLN A 425 -10.84 -16.08 -8.59
CA GLN A 425 -11.64 -17.29 -8.37
C GLN A 425 -11.89 -17.47 -6.86
N LYS A 426 -12.69 -18.47 -6.49
CA LYS A 426 -12.88 -18.87 -5.10
C LYS A 426 -11.82 -19.89 -4.72
N TYR A 427 -11.05 -19.58 -3.69
CA TYR A 427 -9.99 -20.45 -3.16
C TYR A 427 -10.29 -20.83 -1.71
N THR A 428 -9.95 -22.06 -1.34
CA THR A 428 -10.03 -22.58 0.03
C THR A 428 -8.67 -23.17 0.40
N THR A 429 -8.19 -22.81 1.59
CA THR A 429 -6.85 -23.11 2.11
C THR A 429 -6.89 -23.07 3.64
N THR A 430 -5.77 -23.32 4.29
CA THR A 430 -5.58 -23.06 5.73
C THR A 430 -4.59 -21.92 5.95
N VAL A 431 -4.70 -21.22 7.08
CA VAL A 431 -3.73 -20.17 7.45
C VAL A 431 -2.28 -20.67 7.49
N ALA A 432 -2.07 -21.96 7.78
CA ALA A 432 -0.74 -22.55 7.77
C ALA A 432 -0.18 -22.75 6.34
N GLU A 433 -1.04 -23.09 5.36
CA GLU A 433 -0.65 -23.29 3.97
C GLU A 433 -0.34 -21.98 3.23
N GLU A 434 -0.82 -20.85 3.76
CA GLU A 434 -0.50 -19.51 3.26
C GLU A 434 0.95 -19.07 3.53
N LEU A 435 1.66 -19.76 4.43
CA LEU A 435 3.05 -19.43 4.76
C LEU A 435 3.99 -19.77 3.60
N VAL A 436 4.80 -18.78 3.22
CA VAL A 436 5.88 -18.95 2.25
C VAL A 436 7.20 -19.05 3.02
N ASN A 437 7.94 -20.14 2.79
CA ASN A 437 9.16 -20.51 3.53
C ASN A 437 10.40 -19.67 3.13
N PHE A 438 10.29 -18.33 3.15
CA PHE A 438 11.43 -17.44 2.95
C PHE A 438 12.43 -17.59 4.09
N PRO A 439 13.73 -17.91 3.84
CA PRO A 439 14.69 -18.11 4.92
C PRO A 439 14.71 -16.95 5.93
N LYS A 440 14.60 -15.71 5.45
CA LYS A 440 14.19 -14.56 6.26
C LYS A 440 12.67 -14.32 6.14
N PRO A 441 11.90 -14.46 7.23
CA PRO A 441 10.48 -14.09 7.26
C PRO A 441 10.25 -12.65 6.79
N GLN A 442 9.20 -12.43 6.02
CA GLN A 442 8.87 -11.12 5.43
C GLN A 442 7.38 -11.08 5.08
N ASP A 443 6.88 -9.93 4.60
CA ASP A 443 5.49 -9.84 4.14
C ASP A 443 5.19 -10.90 3.07
N MET A 444 4.08 -11.61 3.25
CA MET A 444 3.64 -12.78 2.47
C MET A 444 2.12 -12.97 2.60
N ALA A 445 1.56 -14.00 1.94
CA ALA A 445 0.13 -14.35 1.99
C ALA A 445 -0.84 -13.24 1.55
N ASN A 446 -0.39 -12.32 0.69
CA ASN A 446 -1.19 -11.21 0.20
C ASN A 446 -2.06 -11.65 -1.00
N HIS A 447 -3.36 -11.34 -0.97
CA HIS A 447 -4.31 -11.62 -2.05
C HIS A 447 -5.06 -10.36 -2.47
N GLU A 448 -4.70 -9.82 -3.64
CA GLU A 448 -5.29 -8.61 -4.21
C GLU A 448 -6.70 -8.83 -4.77
N GLU A 449 -7.44 -7.73 -4.94
CA GLU A 449 -8.76 -7.69 -5.57
C GLU A 449 -9.74 -8.73 -4.97
N THR A 450 -9.74 -8.84 -3.65
CA THR A 450 -10.63 -9.75 -2.91
C THR A 450 -11.99 -9.08 -2.67
N ARG A 451 -13.07 -9.77 -3.03
CA ARG A 451 -14.46 -9.32 -2.79
C ARG A 451 -14.91 -9.68 -1.37
N TRP A 452 -14.53 -10.87 -0.91
CA TRP A 452 -14.80 -11.33 0.45
C TRP A 452 -13.81 -12.43 0.87
N CYS A 453 -13.59 -12.57 2.18
CA CYS A 453 -12.87 -13.70 2.78
C CYS A 453 -13.60 -14.20 4.04
N ALA A 454 -13.38 -15.45 4.41
CA ALA A 454 -13.96 -16.08 5.59
C ALA A 454 -12.90 -16.89 6.33
N LEU A 455 -12.90 -16.77 7.66
CA LEU A 455 -12.14 -17.64 8.56
C LEU A 455 -13.12 -18.48 9.35
N THR A 456 -13.04 -19.80 9.19
CA THR A 456 -13.99 -20.76 9.76
C THR A 456 -13.27 -21.94 10.41
N ASN A 457 -13.97 -22.63 11.31
CA ASN A 457 -13.54 -23.93 11.80
C ASN A 457 -14.14 -25.06 10.94
N ASN A 458 -13.81 -26.31 11.26
CA ASN A 458 -14.30 -27.49 10.53
C ASN A 458 -15.82 -27.74 10.62
N ARG A 459 -16.57 -26.90 11.36
CA ARG A 459 -18.04 -26.91 11.45
C ARG A 459 -18.65 -25.72 10.71
N HIS A 460 -17.89 -25.03 9.85
CA HIS A 460 -18.30 -23.83 9.11
C HIS A 460 -18.73 -22.64 9.98
N VAL A 461 -18.42 -22.68 11.27
CA VAL A 461 -18.60 -21.54 12.18
C VAL A 461 -17.40 -20.61 12.04
N GLY A 462 -17.65 -19.31 11.98
CA GLY A 462 -16.64 -18.28 12.00
C GLY A 462 -17.20 -16.93 11.59
N ALA A 463 -16.38 -16.13 10.91
CA ALA A 463 -16.79 -14.86 10.34
C ALA A 463 -16.48 -14.79 8.85
N LEU A 464 -17.37 -14.15 8.13
CA LEU A 464 -17.21 -13.72 6.74
C LEU A 464 -17.02 -12.19 6.74
N PHE A 465 -16.07 -11.72 5.94
CA PHE A 465 -15.72 -10.33 5.74
C PHE A 465 -15.98 -9.98 4.27
N VAL A 466 -16.89 -9.05 4.01
CA VAL A 466 -17.27 -8.61 2.67
C VAL A 466 -16.73 -7.21 2.44
N ALA A 467 -15.97 -7.00 1.36
CA ALA A 467 -15.44 -5.70 0.99
C ALA A 467 -16.58 -4.74 0.60
N ALA A 468 -16.40 -3.44 0.85
CA ALA A 468 -17.33 -2.45 0.34
C ALA A 468 -17.28 -2.28 -1.19
N ASP A 469 -16.10 -2.51 -1.76
CA ASP A 469 -15.83 -2.51 -3.20
C ASP A 469 -14.89 -3.69 -3.50
N GLU A 470 -13.60 -3.51 -3.22
CA GLU A 470 -12.56 -4.54 -3.19
C GLU A 470 -11.63 -4.32 -1.99
N MET A 471 -10.90 -5.37 -1.60
CA MET A 471 -9.88 -5.30 -0.56
C MET A 471 -8.70 -6.23 -0.85
N VAL A 472 -7.61 -6.05 -0.13
CA VAL A 472 -6.48 -6.98 -0.07
C VAL A 472 -6.57 -7.76 1.23
N VAL A 473 -6.33 -9.07 1.18
CA VAL A 473 -6.42 -9.95 2.35
C VAL A 473 -5.10 -10.64 2.59
N SER A 474 -4.68 -10.69 3.86
CA SER A 474 -3.68 -11.65 4.34
C SER A 474 -4.07 -12.17 5.71
N ALA A 475 -3.79 -13.46 5.96
CA ALA A 475 -4.06 -14.12 7.24
C ALA A 475 -2.84 -14.97 7.63
N LEU A 476 -2.19 -14.62 8.73
CA LEU A 476 -0.95 -15.26 9.17
C LEU A 476 -0.99 -15.51 10.69
N PRO A 477 -0.32 -16.56 11.19
CA PRO A 477 -0.22 -16.82 12.64
C PRO A 477 0.85 -15.98 13.34
N TYR A 478 1.36 -14.94 12.66
CA TYR A 478 2.43 -14.06 13.09
C TYR A 478 2.07 -12.60 12.80
N THR A 479 2.55 -11.69 13.63
CA THR A 479 2.43 -10.25 13.35
C THR A 479 3.49 -9.80 12.33
N ALA A 480 3.24 -8.66 11.69
CA ALA A 480 4.24 -8.00 10.85
C ALA A 480 5.54 -7.68 11.62
N GLN A 481 5.44 -7.40 12.92
CA GLN A 481 6.60 -7.12 13.75
C GLN A 481 7.43 -8.38 14.02
N ASP A 482 6.79 -9.52 14.30
CA ASP A 482 7.47 -10.81 14.49
C ASP A 482 8.33 -11.14 13.27
N MET A 483 7.73 -11.08 12.07
CA MET A 483 8.43 -11.30 10.81
C MET A 483 9.46 -10.20 10.48
N GLY A 484 9.23 -8.97 10.92
CA GLY A 484 10.15 -7.85 10.73
C GLY A 484 11.45 -7.97 11.54
N THR A 485 11.42 -8.70 12.66
CA THR A 485 12.58 -8.87 13.56
C THR A 485 13.21 -10.26 13.53
N ALA A 486 12.57 -11.25 12.92
CA ALA A 486 13.17 -12.56 12.70
C ALA A 486 14.15 -12.51 11.52
N ALA A 487 15.41 -12.88 11.75
CA ALA A 487 16.39 -13.09 10.68
C ALA A 487 16.17 -14.46 10.01
N HIS A 488 15.74 -15.46 10.80
CA HIS A 488 15.43 -16.81 10.34
C HIS A 488 14.05 -17.27 10.79
N ILE A 489 13.42 -18.19 10.04
CA ILE A 489 12.09 -18.74 10.37
C ILE A 489 12.02 -19.33 11.78
N TYR A 490 13.08 -20.01 12.25
CA TYR A 490 13.10 -20.60 13.59
C TYR A 490 13.11 -19.56 14.73
N GLU A 491 13.28 -18.27 14.41
CA GLU A 491 13.25 -17.16 15.37
C GLU A 491 11.85 -16.56 15.52
N LEU A 492 10.90 -16.94 14.65
CA LEU A 492 9.49 -16.61 14.83
C LEU A 492 8.98 -17.24 16.14
N PRO A 493 8.03 -16.59 16.83
CA PRO A 493 7.40 -17.19 18.00
C PRO A 493 6.62 -18.46 17.61
N GLU A 494 6.14 -19.21 18.60
CA GLU A 494 5.17 -20.27 18.33
C GLU A 494 3.92 -19.69 17.65
N PRO A 495 3.36 -20.34 16.61
CA PRO A 495 2.16 -19.88 15.91
C PRO A 495 1.01 -19.54 16.88
N GLY A 496 0.56 -18.28 16.80
CA GLY A 496 -0.46 -17.72 17.69
C GLY A 496 -1.87 -17.83 17.14
N ASP A 497 -2.73 -16.93 17.63
CA ASP A 497 -3.98 -16.58 16.95
C ASP A 497 -3.69 -15.90 15.61
N ILE A 498 -4.68 -15.89 14.72
CA ILE A 498 -4.55 -15.45 13.33
C ILE A 498 -4.57 -13.92 13.29
N THR A 499 -3.51 -13.30 12.80
CA THR A 499 -3.50 -11.90 12.41
C THR A 499 -4.13 -11.79 11.03
N LEU A 500 -5.36 -11.27 10.96
CA LEU A 500 -6.09 -11.00 9.73
C LEU A 500 -5.94 -9.52 9.37
N HIS A 501 -5.46 -9.24 8.17
CA HIS A 501 -5.48 -7.91 7.59
C HIS A 501 -6.52 -7.84 6.47
N LEU A 502 -7.34 -6.78 6.53
CA LEU A 502 -8.22 -6.34 5.47
C LEU A 502 -7.74 -4.95 5.04
N ASP A 503 -7.02 -4.89 3.93
CA ASP A 503 -6.40 -3.66 3.47
C ASP A 503 -7.15 -3.05 2.30
N MET A 504 -7.21 -1.72 2.27
CA MET A 504 -7.65 -1.01 1.07
C MET A 504 -6.63 -1.24 -0.04
N LYS A 505 -5.34 -1.10 0.28
CA LYS A 505 -4.22 -1.26 -0.65
C LYS A 505 -2.93 -1.65 0.08
N VAL A 506 -2.05 -2.34 -0.63
CA VAL A 506 -0.69 -2.69 -0.20
C VAL A 506 0.30 -2.15 -1.25
N THR A 507 1.42 -1.56 -0.80
CA THR A 507 2.43 -1.04 -1.73
C THR A 507 3.14 -2.20 -2.42
N GLY A 508 3.45 -2.02 -3.71
CA GLY A 508 4.13 -3.03 -4.52
C GLY A 508 5.47 -3.49 -3.98
N LEU A 509 6.00 -4.53 -4.59
CA LEU A 509 7.30 -5.12 -4.24
C LEU A 509 8.47 -4.37 -4.87
N GLY A 510 8.30 -3.77 -6.06
CA GLY A 510 9.37 -3.11 -6.82
C GLY A 510 10.59 -4.01 -7.05
N GLY A 511 11.78 -3.39 -7.09
CA GLY A 511 13.05 -4.08 -7.31
C GLY A 511 14.27 -3.33 -6.73
N ALA A 512 14.13 -2.73 -5.55
CA ALA A 512 15.15 -1.85 -4.98
C ALA A 512 16.29 -2.57 -4.23
N SER A 513 16.24 -3.90 -4.11
CA SER A 513 17.38 -4.67 -3.58
C SER A 513 18.61 -4.55 -4.50
N CYS A 514 18.40 -4.52 -5.82
CA CYS A 514 19.42 -4.20 -6.82
C CYS A 514 18.76 -3.73 -8.14
N GLY A 515 19.05 -2.50 -8.60
CA GLY A 515 18.63 -2.02 -9.92
C GLY A 515 17.40 -1.11 -9.94
N GLN A 516 16.20 -1.67 -10.16
CA GLN A 516 14.95 -0.96 -10.55
C GLN A 516 14.52 0.17 -9.60
N GLY A 517 14.84 0.04 -8.31
CA GLY A 517 14.43 0.99 -7.27
C GLY A 517 13.06 0.69 -6.68
N ALA A 518 12.49 1.68 -6.00
CA ALA A 518 11.18 1.61 -5.35
C ALA A 518 10.06 1.30 -6.36
N PRO A 519 8.89 0.77 -5.92
CA PRO A 519 7.73 0.54 -6.78
C PRO A 519 7.37 1.78 -7.62
N LEU A 520 6.75 1.60 -8.79
CA LEU A 520 6.31 2.73 -9.60
C LEU A 520 5.26 3.55 -8.84
N LYS A 521 5.11 4.84 -9.17
CA LYS A 521 4.22 5.75 -8.40
C LYS A 521 2.78 5.24 -8.31
N HIS A 522 2.27 4.56 -9.33
CA HIS A 522 0.91 4.02 -9.32
C HIS A 522 0.74 2.75 -8.45
N ASP A 523 1.85 2.10 -8.09
CA ASP A 523 1.89 0.92 -7.22
C ASP A 523 2.16 1.27 -5.75
N ARG A 524 2.23 2.56 -5.43
CA ARG A 524 2.47 3.06 -4.08
C ARG A 524 1.17 3.46 -3.38
N VAL A 525 1.07 3.10 -2.11
CA VAL A 525 0.01 3.55 -1.23
C VAL A 525 0.41 4.87 -0.58
N TYR A 526 -0.24 5.95 -0.99
CA TYR A 526 -0.01 7.27 -0.42
C TYR A 526 -0.92 7.53 0.78
N ALA A 527 -0.38 8.19 1.80
CA ALA A 527 -1.05 8.55 3.05
C ALA A 527 -2.06 9.71 2.93
N GLY A 528 -2.49 10.05 1.71
CA GLY A 528 -3.54 11.02 1.44
C GLY A 528 -4.91 10.59 1.95
N GLN A 529 -5.97 11.29 1.51
CA GLN A 529 -7.33 10.86 1.85
C GLN A 529 -7.65 9.53 1.17
N ASN A 530 -7.99 8.53 1.97
CA ASN A 530 -8.35 7.18 1.54
C ASN A 530 -9.65 6.76 2.23
N ASP A 531 -10.59 6.20 1.48
CA ASP A 531 -11.87 5.71 2.01
C ASP A 531 -11.89 4.18 1.93
N PHE A 532 -12.32 3.51 3.00
CA PHE A 532 -12.34 2.05 3.09
C PHE A 532 -13.49 1.55 3.95
N GLY A 533 -14.07 0.40 3.59
CA GLY A 533 -15.16 -0.20 4.34
C GLY A 533 -15.29 -1.70 4.09
N PHE A 534 -15.91 -2.39 5.04
CA PHE A 534 -16.19 -3.82 4.98
C PHE A 534 -17.37 -4.19 5.91
N ILE A 535 -17.92 -5.38 5.73
CA ILE A 535 -19.00 -5.94 6.53
C ILE A 535 -18.52 -7.25 7.16
N ILE A 536 -18.68 -7.40 8.46
CA ILE A 536 -18.49 -8.65 9.19
C ILE A 536 -19.86 -9.33 9.35
N ARG A 537 -19.96 -10.60 8.96
CA ARG A 537 -21.18 -11.41 9.07
C ARG A 537 -20.85 -12.77 9.72
N PRO A 538 -21.82 -13.42 10.38
CA PRO A 538 -21.65 -14.82 10.78
C PRO A 538 -21.42 -15.68 9.53
N ALA A 539 -20.38 -16.50 9.54
CA ALA A 539 -20.15 -17.50 8.49
C ALA A 539 -21.10 -18.70 8.63
N GLY A 540 -21.18 -19.52 7.58
CA GLY A 540 -21.99 -20.73 7.52
C GLY A 540 -21.59 -21.61 6.34
N GLU A 541 -22.45 -22.57 5.99
CA GLU A 541 -22.17 -23.52 4.89
C GLU A 541 -22.12 -22.83 3.51
N ASP A 542 -23.07 -21.93 3.22
CA ASP A 542 -23.14 -21.23 1.93
C ASP A 542 -22.54 -19.82 2.03
N LEU A 543 -21.21 -19.74 1.94
CA LEU A 543 -20.47 -18.48 2.00
C LEU A 543 -20.84 -17.52 0.86
N ASP A 544 -21.12 -18.03 -0.34
CA ASP A 544 -21.45 -17.20 -1.51
C ASP A 544 -22.77 -16.46 -1.30
N GLN A 545 -23.78 -17.15 -0.77
CA GLN A 545 -25.06 -16.55 -0.42
C GLN A 545 -24.91 -15.52 0.70
N ILE A 546 -24.11 -15.82 1.73
CA ILE A 546 -23.87 -14.89 2.84
C ILE A 546 -23.03 -13.68 2.36
N ALA A 547 -22.13 -13.85 1.40
CA ALA A 547 -21.36 -12.74 0.84
C ALA A 547 -22.17 -11.86 -0.13
N HIS A 548 -23.37 -12.30 -0.53
CA HIS A 548 -24.19 -11.63 -1.53
C HIS A 548 -24.94 -10.41 -0.96
N VAL A 549 -24.20 -9.40 -0.53
CA VAL A 549 -24.70 -8.11 -0.02
C VAL A 549 -23.82 -6.96 -0.49
N THR A 550 -24.37 -5.75 -0.50
CA THR A 550 -23.61 -4.51 -0.62
C THR A 550 -23.73 -3.65 0.64
N PRO A 551 -22.72 -2.84 0.97
CA PRO A 551 -22.81 -1.91 2.08
C PRO A 551 -23.99 -0.96 1.94
N SER A 552 -24.56 -0.56 3.07
CA SER A 552 -25.67 0.40 3.12
C SER A 552 -25.62 1.32 4.33
N GLY A 553 -24.53 1.24 5.10
CA GLY A 553 -24.29 2.04 6.28
C GLY A 553 -24.05 3.50 5.94
N VAL A 554 -23.98 4.31 7.00
CA VAL A 554 -23.69 5.72 6.86
C VAL A 554 -22.20 5.89 6.56
N VAL A 555 -21.89 6.60 5.48
CA VAL A 555 -20.51 6.96 5.14
C VAL A 555 -20.06 8.27 5.81
N PRO A 556 -18.78 8.39 6.20
CA PRO A 556 -18.27 9.57 6.90
C PRO A 556 -18.15 10.80 5.99
N VAL A 557 -18.23 11.98 6.61
CA VAL A 557 -17.77 13.26 6.02
C VAL A 557 -16.31 13.44 6.40
N THR A 558 -15.51 13.99 5.49
CA THR A 558 -14.09 14.23 5.70
C THR A 558 -13.73 15.66 5.34
N ILE A 559 -12.87 16.25 6.15
CA ILE A 559 -12.29 17.57 5.95
C ILE A 559 -10.79 17.34 5.75
N THR A 560 -10.21 17.85 4.68
CA THR A 560 -8.76 17.85 4.47
C THR A 560 -8.26 19.26 4.22
N ARG A 561 -6.98 19.50 4.48
CA ARG A 561 -6.31 20.75 4.15
C ARG A 561 -4.92 20.44 3.60
N SER A 562 -4.69 20.81 2.34
CA SER A 562 -3.38 20.68 1.71
C SER A 562 -2.33 21.57 2.37
N ALA A 563 -1.05 21.31 2.07
CA ALA A 563 0.08 22.12 2.55
C ALA A 563 0.00 23.61 2.14
N ASN A 564 -0.67 23.96 1.03
CA ASN A 564 -0.90 25.35 0.63
C ASN A 564 -2.13 26.01 1.29
N GLY A 565 -2.85 25.26 2.14
CA GLY A 565 -3.99 25.75 2.91
C GLY A 565 -5.34 25.61 2.21
N LYS A 566 -5.45 24.81 1.15
CA LYS A 566 -6.73 24.58 0.47
C LYS A 566 -7.53 23.52 1.23
N VAL A 567 -8.69 23.92 1.74
CA VAL A 567 -9.62 23.04 2.46
C VAL A 567 -10.56 22.36 1.47
N LYS A 568 -10.68 21.04 1.59
CA LYS A 568 -11.66 20.22 0.86
C LYS A 568 -12.59 19.53 1.86
N ILE A 569 -13.87 19.45 1.51
CA ILE A 569 -14.89 18.66 2.23
C ILE A 569 -15.43 17.62 1.26
N SER A 570 -15.45 16.36 1.66
CA SER A 570 -15.89 15.26 0.79
C SER A 570 -16.42 14.05 1.57
N SER A 571 -16.95 13.08 0.85
CA SER A 571 -17.47 11.80 1.31
C SER A 571 -17.63 10.89 0.09
N THR A 572 -17.65 9.57 0.30
CA THR A 572 -18.03 8.58 -0.74
C THR A 572 -19.52 8.61 -1.07
N LYS A 573 -20.34 9.38 -0.34
CA LYS A 573 -21.76 9.57 -0.66
C LYS A 573 -21.93 10.31 -1.99
N GLU A 574 -22.54 9.65 -2.96
CA GLU A 574 -22.93 10.25 -4.23
C GLU A 574 -23.84 11.48 -4.05
N ASP A 575 -23.64 12.49 -4.90
CA ASP A 575 -24.39 13.75 -4.93
C ASP A 575 -24.54 14.47 -3.57
N ALA A 576 -23.60 14.23 -2.66
CA ALA A 576 -23.65 14.81 -1.32
C ALA A 576 -23.52 16.33 -1.35
N GLN A 577 -24.46 17.00 -0.69
CA GLN A 577 -24.41 18.44 -0.39
C GLN A 577 -23.94 18.64 1.04
N TYR A 578 -22.99 19.55 1.25
CA TYR A 578 -22.40 19.79 2.57
C TYR A 578 -22.69 21.19 3.09
N ILE A 579 -22.80 21.30 4.41
CA ILE A 579 -22.79 22.56 5.14
C ILE A 579 -21.56 22.57 6.04
N TYR A 580 -20.91 23.72 6.16
CA TYR A 580 -19.75 23.88 7.02
C TYR A 580 -19.76 25.19 7.80
N ALA A 581 -19.02 25.24 8.91
CA ALA A 581 -18.76 26.43 9.70
C ALA A 581 -17.29 26.47 10.11
N VAL A 582 -16.68 27.66 10.10
CA VAL A 582 -15.29 27.89 10.51
C VAL A 582 -15.29 28.69 11.81
N ASN A 583 -14.55 28.24 12.82
CA ASN A 583 -14.39 28.89 14.13
C ASN A 583 -15.72 29.27 14.80
N GLY A 584 -16.73 28.39 14.70
CA GLY A 584 -18.06 28.64 15.27
C GLY A 584 -18.89 29.72 14.56
N GLY A 585 -18.41 30.24 13.41
CA GLY A 585 -19.10 31.23 12.61
C GLY A 585 -20.37 30.71 11.92
N LYS A 586 -20.98 31.57 11.10
CA LYS A 586 -22.21 31.24 10.38
C LYS A 586 -22.01 30.05 9.43
N ALA A 587 -22.93 29.08 9.50
CA ALA A 587 -22.96 27.93 8.61
C ALA A 587 -23.19 28.35 7.14
N LYS A 588 -22.43 27.75 6.22
CA LYS A 588 -22.45 28.03 4.78
C LYS A 588 -22.59 26.72 4.00
N ALA A 589 -23.23 26.79 2.84
CA ALA A 589 -23.17 25.68 1.89
C ALA A 589 -21.75 25.57 1.31
N TYR A 590 -21.24 24.35 1.21
CA TYR A 590 -19.99 24.06 0.52
C TYR A 590 -20.29 23.72 -0.93
N SER A 591 -19.67 24.44 -1.85
CA SER A 591 -19.77 24.20 -3.30
C SER A 591 -18.41 24.02 -3.97
N VAL A 592 -17.36 24.64 -3.41
CA VAL A 592 -15.97 24.55 -3.91
C VAL A 592 -14.98 24.59 -2.74
N PRO A 593 -13.77 24.02 -2.91
CA PRO A 593 -12.67 24.21 -1.96
C PRO A 593 -12.37 25.69 -1.68
N PHE A 594 -11.92 26.00 -0.46
CA PHE A 594 -11.58 27.37 -0.04
C PHE A 594 -10.25 27.42 0.71
N SER A 595 -9.60 28.58 0.73
CA SER A 595 -8.30 28.74 1.39
C SER A 595 -8.43 29.09 2.88
N MET A 596 -7.63 28.43 3.72
CA MET A 596 -7.49 28.68 5.15
C MET A 596 -6.06 28.37 5.60
N ARG A 597 -5.20 29.39 5.62
CA ARG A 597 -3.83 29.27 6.13
C ARG A 597 -3.73 29.52 7.64
N GLU A 598 -4.60 30.36 8.18
CA GLU A 598 -4.66 30.61 9.63
C GLU A 598 -5.14 29.37 10.40
N ALA A 599 -4.80 29.31 11.68
CA ALA A 599 -5.29 28.27 12.56
C ALA A 599 -6.81 28.35 12.72
N GLY A 600 -7.45 27.21 12.94
CA GLY A 600 -8.86 27.17 13.29
C GLY A 600 -9.53 25.81 13.15
N THR A 601 -10.79 25.76 13.57
CA THR A 601 -11.61 24.55 13.57
C THR A 601 -12.71 24.66 12.53
N ILE A 602 -12.83 23.62 11.72
CA ILE A 602 -13.87 23.46 10.70
C ILE A 602 -14.81 22.36 11.15
N LYS A 603 -16.10 22.65 11.14
CA LYS A 603 -17.16 21.66 11.30
C LYS A 603 -17.88 21.48 9.98
N ALA A 604 -18.10 20.25 9.55
CA ALA A 604 -18.78 19.94 8.29
C ALA A 604 -19.77 18.79 8.45
N TRP A 605 -20.92 18.85 7.78
CA TRP A 605 -21.98 17.83 7.81
C TRP A 605 -22.76 17.82 6.51
N PHE A 606 -23.46 16.73 6.22
CA PHE A 606 -24.43 16.68 5.12
C PHE A 606 -25.59 17.64 5.35
N LYS A 607 -25.98 18.38 4.31
CA LYS A 607 -27.16 19.25 4.33
C LYS A 607 -28.40 18.44 4.71
N GLY A 608 -29.14 18.94 5.70
CA GLY A 608 -30.33 18.27 6.25
C GLY A 608 -30.03 17.16 7.28
N ASN A 609 -28.76 16.82 7.53
CA ASN A 609 -28.39 15.78 8.50
C ASN A 609 -27.21 16.24 9.38
N LYS A 610 -27.50 17.02 10.41
CA LYS A 610 -26.49 17.52 11.38
C LYS A 610 -25.79 16.42 12.18
N TYR A 611 -26.37 15.21 12.26
CA TYR A 611 -25.75 14.08 12.95
C TYR A 611 -24.43 13.65 12.30
N SER A 612 -24.30 13.84 10.98
CA SER A 612 -23.07 13.58 10.22
C SER A 612 -21.95 14.61 10.45
N GLU A 613 -22.09 15.50 11.43
CA GLU A 613 -21.05 16.48 11.75
C GLU A 613 -19.73 15.79 12.10
N VAL A 614 -18.67 16.23 11.45
CA VAL A 614 -17.29 16.00 11.85
C VAL A 614 -16.62 17.33 12.12
N SER A 615 -15.58 17.32 12.95
CA SER A 615 -14.81 18.51 13.33
C SER A 615 -13.33 18.24 13.12
N MET A 616 -12.64 19.18 12.48
CA MET A 616 -11.18 19.12 12.32
C MET A 616 -10.55 20.45 12.68
N THR A 617 -9.50 20.40 13.48
CA THR A 617 -8.71 21.58 13.88
C THR A 617 -7.38 21.57 13.16
N PHE A 618 -7.00 22.73 12.64
CA PHE A 618 -5.75 22.90 11.91
C PHE A 618 -4.90 24.00 12.53
N ASN A 619 -3.58 23.77 12.58
CA ASN A 619 -2.59 24.76 12.97
C ASN A 619 -2.36 25.81 11.88
N LYS A 620 -1.74 26.94 12.19
CA LYS A 620 -1.37 27.95 11.20
C LYS A 620 -0.30 27.40 10.25
N ILE A 621 -0.47 27.62 8.94
CA ILE A 621 0.53 27.28 7.92
C ILE A 621 1.49 28.45 7.75
N GLU A 622 2.68 28.34 8.36
CA GLU A 622 3.74 29.35 8.23
C GLU A 622 4.64 29.13 7.01
N LYS A 623 4.84 27.87 6.61
CA LYS A 623 5.64 27.52 5.43
C LYS A 623 4.88 27.87 4.15
N ILE A 624 5.54 28.53 3.22
CA ILE A 624 5.00 28.76 1.87
C ILE A 624 5.53 27.73 0.90
N GLU A 625 4.78 27.48 -0.16
CA GLU A 625 5.23 26.65 -1.27
C GLU A 625 6.37 27.38 -1.99
N THR A 626 7.48 26.67 -2.18
CA THR A 626 8.70 27.22 -2.77
C THR A 626 9.22 26.27 -3.82
N ARG A 627 9.75 26.82 -4.91
CA ARG A 627 10.41 26.03 -5.95
C ARG A 627 11.90 26.35 -5.98
N VAL A 628 12.72 25.34 -6.23
CA VAL A 628 14.12 25.56 -6.59
C VAL A 628 14.19 26.10 -8.01
N VAL A 629 14.83 27.26 -8.19
CA VAL A 629 15.03 27.89 -9.50
C VAL A 629 16.49 27.86 -9.96
N PHE A 630 17.43 27.67 -9.03
CA PHE A 630 18.85 27.52 -9.33
C PHE A 630 19.55 26.75 -8.22
N VAL A 631 20.60 26.01 -8.57
CA VAL A 631 21.52 25.37 -7.63
C VAL A 631 22.94 25.54 -8.14
N SER A 632 23.89 25.81 -7.24
CA SER A 632 25.31 25.98 -7.60
C SER A 632 26.01 24.68 -7.98
N SER A 633 25.60 23.57 -7.37
CA SER A 633 26.16 22.23 -7.58
C SER A 633 25.16 21.15 -7.14
N GLU A 634 25.02 20.10 -7.95
CA GLU A 634 24.19 18.93 -7.64
C GLU A 634 24.84 17.66 -8.18
N GLU A 635 24.64 16.54 -7.48
CA GLU A 635 25.12 15.22 -7.89
C GLU A 635 24.22 14.63 -9.01
N PRO A 636 24.79 14.15 -10.15
CA PRO A 636 24.04 13.59 -11.26
C PRO A 636 23.27 12.32 -10.86
N GLY A 637 21.96 12.34 -11.10
CA GLY A 637 21.05 11.24 -10.78
C GLY A 637 19.83 11.74 -10.01
N ALA A 638 18.73 10.99 -10.07
CA ALA A 638 17.45 11.45 -9.51
C ALA A 638 17.42 11.49 -7.96
N GLY A 639 18.31 10.76 -7.28
CA GLY A 639 18.25 10.58 -5.82
C GLY A 639 18.80 11.75 -4.98
N THR A 640 19.46 12.73 -5.62
CA THR A 640 20.20 13.81 -4.94
C THR A 640 19.90 15.20 -5.50
N ALA A 641 18.81 15.34 -6.27
CA ALA A 641 18.45 16.57 -6.96
C ALA A 641 18.14 17.72 -5.99
N ALA A 642 18.41 18.96 -6.40
CA ALA A 642 18.14 20.13 -5.56
C ALA A 642 16.64 20.31 -5.24
N THR A 643 15.76 19.87 -6.14
CA THR A 643 14.30 19.88 -5.94
C THR A 643 13.84 19.06 -4.75
N ASN A 644 14.67 18.12 -4.28
CA ASN A 644 14.38 17.32 -3.10
C ASN A 644 14.34 18.19 -1.83
N LEU A 645 14.97 19.37 -1.82
CA LEU A 645 14.87 20.30 -0.69
C LEU A 645 13.46 20.86 -0.47
N VAL A 646 12.53 20.70 -1.41
CA VAL A 646 11.19 21.28 -1.32
C VAL A 646 10.11 20.27 -1.69
N ASP A 647 10.43 18.98 -1.68
CA ASP A 647 9.47 17.92 -2.02
C ASP A 647 8.64 17.46 -0.81
N GLY A 648 9.02 17.87 0.41
CA GLY A 648 8.34 17.52 1.65
C GLY A 648 8.64 16.10 2.12
N ASP A 649 9.59 15.41 1.51
CA ASP A 649 10.06 14.08 1.88
C ASP A 649 11.43 14.15 2.56
N PRO A 650 11.50 14.14 3.92
CA PRO A 650 12.78 14.22 4.62
C PRO A 650 13.70 13.01 4.40
N SER A 651 13.24 11.97 3.70
CA SER A 651 14.06 10.82 3.30
C SER A 651 14.83 11.05 2.00
N THR A 652 14.39 11.97 1.15
CA THR A 652 15.16 12.42 -0.02
C THR A 652 16.21 13.44 0.43
N THR A 653 17.18 13.69 -0.44
CA THR A 653 18.24 14.65 -0.14
C THR A 653 18.62 15.41 -1.38
N TRP A 654 19.02 16.66 -1.23
CA TRP A 654 19.95 17.32 -2.15
C TRP A 654 21.39 17.04 -1.69
N HIS A 655 22.29 16.82 -2.64
CA HIS A 655 23.72 16.76 -2.37
C HIS A 655 24.51 17.40 -3.51
N THR A 656 25.54 18.18 -3.17
CA THR A 656 26.48 18.73 -4.14
C THR A 656 27.28 17.62 -4.83
N MET A 657 27.73 17.86 -6.07
CA MET A 657 28.53 16.91 -6.86
C MET A 657 29.72 16.33 -6.07
N TYR A 658 29.86 15.00 -6.12
CA TYR A 658 31.00 14.24 -5.59
C TYR A 658 31.49 13.11 -6.51
N SER A 659 30.68 12.60 -7.46
CA SER A 659 31.09 11.46 -8.31
C SER A 659 32.05 11.83 -9.44
N VAL A 660 31.89 13.01 -10.04
CA VAL A 660 32.73 13.49 -11.15
C VAL A 660 33.84 14.38 -10.65
N THR A 661 33.50 15.35 -9.79
CA THR A 661 34.43 16.28 -9.16
C THR A 661 33.84 16.77 -7.83
N VAL A 662 34.68 17.11 -6.87
CA VAL A 662 34.23 17.69 -5.59
C VAL A 662 34.15 19.21 -5.74
N ALA A 663 32.94 19.76 -5.72
CA ALA A 663 32.74 21.21 -5.75
C ALA A 663 33.09 21.84 -4.38
N GLN A 664 33.78 22.97 -4.36
CA GLN A 664 34.19 23.67 -3.13
C GLN A 664 33.14 24.67 -2.65
N PHE A 665 33.05 24.89 -1.34
CA PHE A 665 32.22 25.94 -0.77
C PHE A 665 32.62 27.34 -1.30
N PRO A 666 31.67 28.29 -1.40
CA PRO A 666 30.27 28.20 -0.98
C PRO A 666 29.36 27.45 -1.97
N HIS A 667 28.32 26.81 -1.44
CA HIS A 667 27.25 26.19 -2.23
C HIS A 667 25.93 26.87 -1.96
N TRP A 668 25.11 27.13 -2.97
CA TRP A 668 23.84 27.81 -2.78
C TRP A 668 22.70 27.25 -3.62
N VAL A 669 21.49 27.43 -3.09
CA VAL A 669 20.22 27.10 -3.74
C VAL A 669 19.34 28.34 -3.72
N ASP A 670 18.78 28.68 -4.87
CA ASP A 670 17.84 29.79 -5.01
C ASP A 670 16.42 29.25 -5.08
N PHE A 671 15.56 29.85 -4.27
CA PHE A 671 14.16 29.51 -4.14
C PHE A 671 13.28 30.66 -4.63
N ASP A 672 12.21 30.35 -5.34
CA ASP A 672 11.14 31.29 -5.70
C ASP A 672 9.88 30.99 -4.89
N CYS A 673 9.35 32.02 -4.22
CA CYS A 673 8.11 32.00 -3.45
C CYS A 673 6.85 32.11 -4.33
N GLY A 674 7.02 32.19 -5.66
CA GLY A 674 5.97 32.38 -6.65
C GLY A 674 5.51 33.84 -6.80
N GLU A 675 5.31 34.53 -5.68
CA GLU A 675 5.01 35.97 -5.61
C GLU A 675 5.77 36.64 -4.47
N ALA A 676 5.73 37.98 -4.42
CA ALA A 676 6.34 38.73 -3.32
C ALA A 676 5.57 38.49 -2.01
N LYS A 677 6.27 37.99 -1.00
CA LYS A 677 5.73 37.68 0.34
C LYS A 677 6.49 38.46 1.41
N THR A 678 5.87 38.64 2.57
CA THR A 678 6.58 39.08 3.79
C THR A 678 7.19 37.85 4.45
N ILE A 679 8.48 37.65 4.25
CA ILE A 679 9.26 36.51 4.75
C ILE A 679 9.79 36.84 6.14
N LYS A 680 9.50 36.00 7.12
CA LYS A 680 9.95 36.16 8.51
C LYS A 680 11.08 35.22 8.90
N GLY A 681 11.43 34.25 8.05
CA GLY A 681 12.49 33.29 8.33
C GLY A 681 12.48 32.11 7.38
N PHE A 682 13.15 31.04 7.78
CA PHE A 682 13.22 29.78 7.04
C PHE A 682 13.41 28.58 7.98
N THR A 683 13.19 27.39 7.44
CA THR A 683 13.56 26.11 8.04
C THR A 683 14.57 25.39 7.16
N TYR A 684 15.50 24.67 7.77
CA TYR A 684 16.45 23.82 7.06
C TYR A 684 16.61 22.51 7.83
N GLN A 685 16.35 21.39 7.16
CA GLN A 685 16.57 20.06 7.70
C GLN A 685 17.81 19.44 7.07
N PRO A 686 18.85 19.10 7.85
CA PRO A 686 19.98 18.34 7.34
C PRO A 686 19.52 17.00 6.77
N ARG A 687 20.30 16.39 5.86
CA ARG A 687 19.99 15.03 5.38
C ARG A 687 19.87 14.04 6.54
N GLN A 688 18.88 13.16 6.51
CA GLN A 688 18.61 12.24 7.62
C GLN A 688 19.57 11.03 7.65
N SER A 689 20.19 10.70 6.51
CA SER A 689 21.21 9.64 6.40
C SER A 689 22.64 10.20 6.30
N GLY A 690 23.63 9.52 6.90
CA GLY A 690 25.05 9.91 6.78
C GLY A 690 25.43 11.24 7.46
N ARG A 691 26.69 11.68 7.31
CA ARG A 691 27.22 12.94 7.87
C ARG A 691 27.80 13.90 6.82
N ASN A 692 27.94 13.45 5.58
CA ASN A 692 28.53 14.23 4.50
C ASN A 692 27.51 15.23 3.96
N GLY A 693 27.91 16.49 3.82
CA GLY A 693 27.02 17.55 3.34
C GLY A 693 26.31 18.34 4.44
N ASP A 694 26.41 17.94 5.71
CA ASP A 694 25.79 18.69 6.82
C ASP A 694 26.40 20.09 6.92
N ILE A 695 25.62 21.12 6.56
CA ILE A 695 26.03 22.52 6.57
C ILE A 695 26.22 23.02 8.01
N LYS A 696 27.30 23.76 8.24
CA LYS A 696 27.63 24.40 9.52
C LYS A 696 27.35 25.90 9.44
N ASP A 697 28.18 26.65 8.72
CA ASP A 697 28.06 28.09 8.58
C ASP A 697 27.23 28.40 7.31
N TYR A 698 26.33 29.40 7.36
CA TYR A 698 25.44 29.73 6.25
C TYR A 698 25.14 31.24 6.16
N THR A 699 24.71 31.68 4.98
CA THR A 699 24.14 33.02 4.75
C THR A 699 22.82 32.94 3.98
N ILE A 700 21.97 33.95 4.17
CA ILE A 700 20.70 34.12 3.47
C ILE A 700 20.71 35.46 2.75
N HIS A 701 20.34 35.43 1.48
CA HIS A 701 20.02 36.64 0.71
C HIS A 701 18.57 36.58 0.24
N VAL A 702 18.00 37.74 -0.05
CA VAL A 702 16.65 37.83 -0.60
C VAL A 702 16.63 38.76 -1.81
N SER A 703 15.71 38.52 -2.73
CA SER A 703 15.60 39.31 -3.95
C SER A 703 14.13 39.48 -4.37
N MET A 704 13.84 40.57 -5.09
CA MET A 704 12.55 40.80 -5.73
C MET A 704 12.49 40.24 -7.16
N ASP A 705 13.64 40.14 -7.84
CA ASP A 705 13.75 39.75 -9.26
C ASP A 705 14.50 38.43 -9.49
N GLY A 706 15.26 37.95 -8.50
CA GLY A 706 16.06 36.71 -8.61
C GLY A 706 17.44 36.93 -9.22
N GLU A 707 17.77 38.17 -9.59
CA GLU A 707 19.03 38.56 -10.22
C GLU A 707 19.87 39.43 -9.27
N ASN A 708 19.22 40.37 -8.58
CA ASN A 708 19.85 41.32 -7.66
C ASN A 708 19.63 40.88 -6.20
N TRP A 709 20.68 40.37 -5.55
CA TRP A 709 20.59 39.74 -4.24
C TRP A 709 21.01 40.61 -3.05
N GLY A 710 21.71 41.73 -3.29
CA GLY A 710 22.20 42.63 -2.24
C GLY A 710 23.17 41.96 -1.26
N GLU A 711 23.31 42.53 -0.07
CA GLU A 711 24.07 41.95 1.05
C GLU A 711 23.26 40.86 1.78
N PRO A 712 23.92 39.91 2.48
CA PRO A 712 23.23 38.92 3.28
C PRO A 712 22.28 39.58 4.29
N VAL A 713 21.02 39.16 4.30
CA VAL A 713 20.03 39.62 5.29
C VAL A 713 20.11 38.83 6.59
N HIS A 714 20.80 37.68 6.56
CA HIS A 714 21.06 36.85 7.72
C HIS A 714 22.30 35.99 7.50
N GLU A 715 23.05 35.72 8.57
CA GLU A 715 24.13 34.75 8.60
C GLU A 715 24.10 34.02 9.95
N GLY A 716 24.57 32.78 9.98
CA GLY A 716 24.53 32.00 11.20
C GLY A 716 25.28 30.69 11.12
N GLN A 717 25.19 29.94 12.22
CA GLN A 717 25.80 28.63 12.36
C GLN A 717 24.76 27.64 12.91
N PHE A 718 24.60 26.50 12.24
CA PHE A 718 23.73 25.42 12.71
C PHE A 718 24.39 24.56 13.79
N SER A 719 23.57 24.08 14.73
CA SER A 719 23.98 23.02 15.67
C SER A 719 24.26 21.71 14.92
N LYS A 720 25.22 20.94 15.44
CA LYS A 720 25.66 19.66 14.85
C LYS A 720 24.72 18.52 15.22
N ASP A 721 23.49 18.59 14.72
CA ASP A 721 22.45 17.56 14.88
C ASP A 721 21.54 17.53 13.64
N LYS A 722 20.71 16.49 13.53
CA LYS A 722 19.85 16.24 12.35
C LYS A 722 18.45 16.86 12.43
N LYS A 723 18.12 17.57 13.52
CA LYS A 723 16.81 18.18 13.71
C LYS A 723 16.58 19.30 12.70
N GLU A 724 15.33 19.53 12.33
CA GLU A 724 14.97 20.73 11.55
C GLU A 724 15.41 21.98 12.32
N LYS A 725 16.12 22.86 11.61
CA LYS A 725 16.60 24.14 12.11
C LYS A 725 15.59 25.20 11.71
N ARG A 726 14.97 25.85 12.70
CA ARG A 726 14.05 26.97 12.46
C ARG A 726 14.72 28.28 12.79
N VAL A 727 14.84 29.17 11.80
CA VAL A 727 15.55 30.45 11.93
C VAL A 727 14.58 31.59 11.61
N LEU A 728 14.44 32.53 12.53
CA LEU A 728 13.68 33.76 12.32
C LEU A 728 14.63 34.92 12.03
N PHE A 729 14.23 35.77 11.08
CA PHE A 729 14.88 37.04 10.87
C PHE A 729 14.52 38.00 12.00
N LYS A 730 15.40 38.96 12.27
CA LYS A 730 15.17 39.99 13.28
C LYS A 730 13.91 40.81 12.97
N GLU A 731 13.68 41.08 11.70
CA GLU A 731 12.50 41.75 11.17
C GLU A 731 12.04 41.03 9.90
N PRO A 732 10.73 40.90 9.65
CA PRO A 732 10.22 40.35 8.39
C PRO A 732 10.57 41.23 7.19
N LEU A 733 10.89 40.60 6.06
CA LEU A 733 11.38 41.25 4.85
C LEU A 733 10.47 40.92 3.67
N LYS A 734 10.14 41.92 2.85
CA LYS A 734 9.37 41.69 1.62
C LYS A 734 10.29 41.21 0.51
N ALA A 735 10.06 40.00 0.00
CA ALA A 735 10.86 39.42 -1.08
C ALA A 735 10.06 38.37 -1.87
N ARG A 736 10.52 38.05 -3.09
CA ARG A 736 9.99 36.94 -3.89
C ARG A 736 10.96 35.75 -3.93
N TYR A 737 12.25 36.01 -3.93
CA TYR A 737 13.29 34.98 -4.01
C TYR A 737 14.13 34.97 -2.73
N MET A 738 14.63 33.79 -2.36
CA MET A 738 15.58 33.59 -1.27
C MET A 738 16.73 32.72 -1.76
N ARG A 739 17.97 33.11 -1.42
CA ARG A 739 19.18 32.31 -1.66
C ARG A 739 19.68 31.80 -0.32
N PHE A 740 19.74 30.49 -0.20
CA PHE A 740 20.40 29.82 0.91
C PHE A 740 21.80 29.41 0.50
N THR A 741 22.81 29.94 1.17
CA THR A 741 24.21 29.65 0.89
C THR A 741 24.82 28.91 2.07
N GLY A 742 25.19 27.65 1.89
CA GLY A 742 26.13 26.97 2.78
C GLY A 742 27.53 27.54 2.57
N VAL A 743 28.23 27.86 3.65
CA VAL A 743 29.57 28.45 3.65
C VAL A 743 30.62 27.42 4.12
N SER A 744 30.24 26.49 4.99
CA SER A 744 31.12 25.42 5.47
C SER A 744 30.32 24.20 5.91
N SER A 745 30.99 23.06 6.09
CA SER A 745 30.38 21.82 6.61
C SER A 745 30.76 21.53 8.06
N GLN A 746 29.94 20.71 8.73
CA GLN A 746 30.12 20.26 10.12
C GLN A 746 31.31 19.32 10.32
N ASN A 747 31.84 18.73 9.25
CA ASN A 747 32.94 17.78 9.26
C ASN A 747 34.18 18.26 8.48
N GLY A 748 34.18 19.51 8.01
CA GLY A 748 35.30 20.12 7.29
C GLY A 748 35.48 19.63 5.85
N GLN A 749 34.52 18.89 5.30
CA GLN A 749 34.48 18.51 3.88
C GLN A 749 33.90 19.62 3.02
N ASP A 750 34.14 19.57 1.72
CA ASP A 750 33.65 20.57 0.76
C ASP A 750 32.20 20.35 0.29
N PHE A 751 31.50 19.34 0.81
CA PHE A 751 30.13 19.01 0.39
C PHE A 751 29.08 19.82 1.14
N ALA A 752 27.99 20.16 0.45
CA ALA A 752 26.73 20.59 1.06
C ALA A 752 25.58 19.65 0.66
N GLY A 753 24.57 19.54 1.52
CA GLY A 753 23.37 18.79 1.24
C GLY A 753 22.35 18.97 2.35
N GLY A 754 21.08 18.75 2.03
CA GLY A 754 19.97 18.89 2.96
C GLY A 754 18.83 17.95 2.58
N ALA A 755 17.95 17.65 3.53
CA ALA A 755 16.70 16.96 3.27
C ALA A 755 15.64 17.96 2.83
N GLU A 756 15.36 18.97 3.67
CA GLU A 756 14.27 19.93 3.43
C GLU A 756 14.72 21.37 3.65
N PHE A 757 14.08 22.29 2.95
CA PHE A 757 14.17 23.73 3.12
C PHE A 757 12.78 24.35 2.97
N GLY A 758 12.38 25.15 3.95
CA GLY A 758 11.09 25.83 3.93
C GLY A 758 11.24 27.32 4.15
N ILE A 759 10.49 28.14 3.41
CA ILE A 759 10.43 29.59 3.67
C ILE A 759 9.24 29.88 4.60
N LEU A 760 9.49 30.65 5.66
CA LEU A 760 8.47 31.07 6.62
C LEU A 760 7.97 32.46 6.25
N ALA A 761 6.66 32.59 6.04
CA ALA A 761 6.00 33.88 5.79
C ALA A 761 4.96 34.19 6.87
N GLU A 762 4.50 35.44 6.89
CA GLU A 762 3.42 35.92 7.77
C GLU A 762 2.05 35.34 7.46
#